data_AF-A0A356DVN6-F1
#
_entry.id   AF-A0A356DVN6-F1
#
_cell.length_a   1.000
_cell.length_b   1.000
_cell.length_c   1.000
_cell.angle_alpha   90.00
_cell.angle_beta   90.00
_cell.angle_gamma   90.00
#
_symmetry.space_group_name_H-M   'P 1'
#
loop_
_entity.id
_entity.type
_entity.pdbx_description
1 polymer ?
#
loop_
_entity_poly.entity_id
_entity_poly.type
_entity_poly.pdbx_seq_one_letter_code
_entity_poly.pdbx_strand_id
1 'polypeptide(L)'
;ELAALNEPLDQLRMAELRRLGRDYGLTSMDLTDESNRAALLESLYLEDKDWSRLQPLFDGGVPHQVLNARKHTEESLIIAGAGAFGAVTIATNMAGRGVDIKLGGELNEALLSKVNRVLAKYSQEDPYNMTMPERLEAVKNLQVDLEEEEEQTALDTFVRYMEDMAKVRELGGLHVIGSERHEARRIDNQLRGRAGRQGDPGSSRFYLSLEDDLMRMFGGEQLESMLSRFKIDENMPIEMNMINKLVEQAQTRVEGSNFDVRKHLLEYDDVLNTQRKRIYQERDKIFTKEDLHDDVSEMLQTELRNRVETGLTDTEGPWKLLAFLEEIQPSINTNFGNYPSFTFQTVMDKLADADSAETLKNSILKLAKQTVEVENEHIQAGAVELFDHQEQNLKTQIASSEDTLDAYLESLDPEEKHDYQSELSAILGSTVKLGPKEIQTLQEDPRSLKKPLTEILHSSLTLNVARRLLMTLERRFGEKWSLKPADLANLPFSELRAQLSEQISSSLSRRTERLFGENPEVARDLDSNQGLLEEALEDDDALLKLLQLTTQGKHIGFDERTHKREMRTHSRLNYVFVIADEIGRQSAEVLSNRILEHLHNAEQKLAEIFGAHEWSQLLLNELKLSGLPEKTRSALNAELGDSVWQKVVDQSIPDIEDELAERIQNVMGNQTQNRIYRDLLLRTITESWVEYLTKMEALRVSISMESYAQRDPLVQYKRQASTMFSDLLSEVRQGVISYMFRYRPVKPAEAEGETTQNKANASISKKKKRKRH
;
A
#
# COMPACT_ATOMS: atom_id res chain seq x y z
N GLU A 1 -46.94 -19.27 -35.25
CA GLU A 1 -47.84 -20.25 -34.59
C GLU A 1 -47.33 -20.73 -33.23
N LEU A 2 -46.01 -20.80 -33.01
CA LEU A 2 -45.41 -21.22 -31.73
C LEU A 2 -45.15 -20.07 -30.73
N ALA A 3 -45.48 -18.82 -31.07
CA ALA A 3 -45.24 -17.66 -30.19
C ALA A 3 -45.88 -17.80 -28.80
N ALA A 4 -47.02 -18.48 -28.70
CA ALA A 4 -47.67 -18.78 -27.43
C ALA A 4 -46.84 -19.74 -26.55
N LEU A 5 -45.97 -20.57 -27.11
CA LEU A 5 -45.09 -21.50 -26.38
C LEU A 5 -43.78 -20.84 -25.90
N ASN A 6 -43.49 -19.62 -26.36
CA ASN A 6 -42.31 -18.86 -25.94
C ASN A 6 -42.59 -17.99 -24.70
N GLU A 7 -43.82 -17.98 -24.20
CA GLU A 7 -44.13 -17.35 -22.91
C GLU A 7 -43.61 -18.21 -21.75
N PRO A 8 -43.24 -17.59 -20.60
CA PRO A 8 -42.91 -18.31 -19.38
C PRO A 8 -43.95 -19.39 -19.04
N LEU A 9 -43.50 -20.51 -18.49
CA LEU A 9 -44.34 -21.69 -18.19
C LEU A 9 -45.61 -21.36 -17.37
N ASP A 10 -45.55 -20.34 -16.53
CA ASP A 10 -46.64 -19.83 -15.69
C ASP A 10 -47.67 -18.97 -16.45
N GLN A 11 -47.33 -18.50 -17.65
CA GLN A 11 -48.17 -17.65 -18.50
C GLN A 11 -48.88 -18.44 -19.61
N LEU A 12 -48.44 -19.68 -19.87
CA LEU A 12 -49.03 -20.58 -20.86
C LEU A 12 -50.48 -20.95 -20.53
N ARG A 13 -51.41 -20.57 -21.41
CA ARG A 13 -52.83 -20.89 -21.25
C ARG A 13 -53.15 -22.29 -21.75
N MET A 14 -53.67 -23.15 -20.87
CA MET A 14 -54.10 -24.53 -21.21
C MET A 14 -55.10 -24.62 -22.37
N ALA A 15 -55.90 -23.58 -22.63
CA ALA A 15 -56.82 -23.55 -23.77
C ALA A 15 -56.08 -23.48 -25.12
N GLU A 16 -54.96 -22.75 -25.16
CA GLU A 16 -54.13 -22.61 -26.35
C GLU A 16 -53.28 -23.86 -26.56
N LEU A 17 -52.74 -24.43 -25.48
CA LEU A 17 -52.03 -25.71 -25.51
C LEU A 17 -52.94 -26.86 -26.00
N ARG A 18 -54.21 -26.91 -25.56
CA ARG A 18 -55.20 -27.90 -26.06
C ARG A 18 -55.54 -27.72 -27.53
N ARG A 19 -55.59 -26.47 -28.02
CA ARG A 19 -55.83 -26.20 -29.43
C ARG A 19 -54.66 -26.70 -30.25
N LEU A 20 -53.45 -26.32 -29.85
CA LEU A 20 -52.20 -26.70 -30.50
C LEU A 20 -52.01 -28.23 -30.47
N GLY A 21 -52.25 -28.88 -29.34
CA GLY A 21 -52.19 -30.35 -29.25
C GLY A 21 -53.10 -31.05 -30.25
N ARG A 22 -54.34 -30.57 -30.45
CA ARG A 22 -55.25 -31.13 -31.46
C ARG A 22 -54.76 -30.94 -32.89
N ASP A 23 -54.14 -29.79 -33.18
CA ASP A 23 -53.58 -29.49 -34.51
C ASP A 23 -52.43 -30.47 -34.86
N TYR A 24 -51.73 -30.99 -33.84
CA TYR A 24 -50.66 -31.99 -33.95
C TYR A 24 -51.14 -33.43 -33.68
N GLY A 25 -52.46 -33.69 -33.69
CA GLY A 25 -53.02 -35.04 -33.60
C GLY A 25 -53.14 -35.61 -32.18
N LEU A 26 -52.96 -34.79 -31.13
CA LEU A 26 -53.25 -35.19 -29.75
C LEU A 26 -54.75 -35.10 -29.46
N THR A 27 -55.29 -36.18 -28.91
CA THR A 27 -56.70 -36.33 -28.53
C THR A 27 -56.97 -35.90 -27.10
N SER A 28 -55.98 -36.03 -26.21
CA SER A 28 -55.97 -35.46 -24.86
C SER A 28 -54.63 -34.77 -24.56
N MET A 29 -54.59 -33.92 -23.52
CA MET A 29 -53.33 -33.30 -23.06
C MET A 29 -52.56 -34.19 -22.08
N ASP A 30 -53.13 -35.32 -21.72
CA ASP A 30 -52.43 -36.34 -20.96
C ASP A 30 -51.57 -37.14 -21.93
N LEU A 31 -50.25 -36.98 -21.82
CA LEU A 31 -49.31 -37.65 -22.70
C LEU A 31 -49.28 -39.17 -22.48
N THR A 32 -49.80 -39.65 -21.35
CA THR A 32 -49.88 -41.09 -21.03
C THR A 32 -51.09 -41.78 -21.66
N ASP A 33 -52.02 -41.00 -22.22
CA ASP A 33 -53.22 -41.53 -22.87
C ASP A 33 -52.86 -42.36 -24.11
N GLU A 34 -53.36 -43.59 -24.15
CA GLU A 34 -53.07 -44.55 -25.22
C GLU A 34 -53.56 -44.07 -26.59
N SER A 35 -54.57 -43.18 -26.61
CA SER A 35 -55.05 -42.54 -27.83
C SER A 35 -54.07 -41.53 -28.44
N ASN A 36 -53.09 -41.04 -27.68
CA ASN A 36 -51.99 -40.19 -28.16
C ASN A 36 -50.76 -40.97 -28.64
N ARG A 37 -50.70 -42.29 -28.39
CA ARG A 37 -49.50 -43.12 -28.60
C ARG A 37 -48.94 -43.05 -30.01
N ALA A 38 -49.79 -43.23 -31.02
CA ALA A 38 -49.36 -43.23 -32.42
C ALA A 38 -48.77 -41.87 -32.83
N ALA A 39 -49.45 -40.77 -32.47
CA ALA A 39 -49.01 -39.41 -32.79
C ALA A 39 -47.70 -39.04 -32.08
N LEU A 40 -47.53 -39.45 -30.82
CA LEU A 40 -46.32 -39.19 -30.05
C LEU A 40 -45.12 -39.99 -30.54
N LEU A 41 -45.29 -41.28 -30.86
CA LEU A 41 -44.23 -42.11 -31.43
C LEU A 41 -43.78 -41.59 -32.79
N GLU A 42 -44.72 -41.18 -33.65
CA GLU A 42 -44.41 -40.56 -34.94
C GLU A 42 -43.66 -39.24 -34.77
N SER A 43 -44.15 -38.34 -33.90
CA SER A 43 -43.55 -37.01 -33.70
C SER A 43 -42.16 -37.06 -33.06
N LEU A 44 -41.90 -38.04 -32.20
CA LEU A 44 -40.61 -38.23 -31.55
C LEU A 44 -39.66 -39.15 -32.35
N TYR A 45 -40.09 -39.67 -33.51
CA TYR A 45 -39.34 -40.61 -34.33
C TYR A 45 -38.94 -41.88 -33.56
N LEU A 46 -39.89 -42.47 -32.82
CA LEU A 46 -39.70 -43.64 -31.96
C LEU A 46 -40.56 -44.83 -32.40
N GLU A 47 -40.21 -46.03 -31.94
CA GLU A 47 -40.93 -47.27 -32.24
C GLU A 47 -41.82 -47.71 -31.06
N ASP A 48 -42.74 -48.64 -31.31
CA ASP A 48 -43.64 -49.18 -30.27
C ASP A 48 -42.93 -49.77 -29.05
N LYS A 49 -41.71 -50.30 -29.25
CA LYS A 49 -40.86 -50.83 -28.16
C LYS A 49 -40.44 -49.74 -27.15
N ASP A 50 -40.40 -48.48 -27.58
CA ASP A 50 -39.94 -47.34 -26.78
C ASP A 50 -41.05 -46.74 -25.91
N TRP A 51 -42.31 -47.09 -26.14
CA TRP A 51 -43.46 -46.56 -25.41
C TRP A 51 -43.34 -46.74 -23.90
N SER A 52 -42.87 -47.93 -23.48
CA SER A 52 -42.63 -48.26 -22.06
C SER A 52 -41.60 -47.36 -21.38
N ARG A 53 -40.66 -46.75 -22.14
CA ARG A 53 -39.64 -45.82 -21.64
C ARG A 53 -40.15 -44.38 -21.55
N LEU A 54 -41.15 -44.03 -22.36
CA LEU A 54 -41.71 -42.67 -22.40
C LEU A 54 -42.70 -42.42 -21.27
N GLN A 55 -43.47 -43.44 -20.87
CA GLN A 55 -44.50 -43.32 -19.85
C GLN A 55 -43.97 -42.73 -18.52
N PRO A 56 -42.82 -43.17 -17.95
CA PRO A 56 -42.25 -42.55 -16.75
C PRO A 56 -41.74 -41.11 -16.96
N LEU A 57 -41.34 -40.75 -18.19
CA LEU A 57 -40.84 -39.42 -18.53
C LEU A 57 -41.97 -38.39 -18.63
N PHE A 58 -43.17 -38.83 -19.03
CA PHE A 58 -44.35 -37.96 -19.11
C PHE A 58 -44.81 -37.49 -17.73
N ASP A 59 -44.72 -38.37 -16.72
CA ASP A 59 -45.12 -38.05 -15.35
C ASP A 59 -44.03 -37.33 -14.55
N GLY A 60 -42.77 -37.75 -14.71
CA GLY A 60 -41.64 -37.30 -13.87
C GLY A 60 -40.63 -36.38 -14.55
N GLY A 61 -40.73 -36.16 -15.86
CA GLY A 61 -39.71 -35.50 -16.66
C GLY A 61 -38.43 -36.33 -16.83
N VAL A 62 -37.40 -35.72 -17.40
CA VAL A 62 -36.08 -36.38 -17.55
C VAL A 62 -35.29 -36.22 -16.25
N PRO A 63 -34.97 -37.32 -15.53
CA PRO A 63 -34.19 -37.25 -14.31
C PRO A 63 -32.78 -36.76 -14.63
N HIS A 64 -32.35 -35.69 -13.95
CA HIS A 64 -31.07 -35.05 -14.22
C HIS A 64 -30.38 -34.60 -12.94
N GLN A 65 -29.07 -34.44 -13.01
CA GLN A 65 -28.25 -33.87 -11.94
C GLN A 65 -27.67 -32.52 -12.39
N VAL A 66 -27.59 -31.55 -11.50
CA VAL A 66 -27.09 -30.20 -11.82
C VAL A 66 -25.79 -29.92 -11.07
N LEU A 67 -24.79 -29.42 -11.79
CA LEU A 67 -23.47 -29.07 -11.27
C LEU A 67 -23.26 -27.56 -11.41
N ASN A 68 -22.97 -26.90 -10.29
CA ASN A 68 -22.88 -25.43 -10.20
C ASN A 68 -21.48 -24.90 -9.82
N ALA A 69 -20.45 -25.74 -9.88
CA ALA A 69 -19.05 -25.43 -9.54
C ALA A 69 -18.84 -24.93 -8.09
N ARG A 70 -19.69 -25.36 -7.14
CA ARG A 70 -19.59 -25.00 -5.72
C ARG A 70 -19.05 -26.13 -4.84
N LYS A 71 -19.37 -27.39 -5.16
CA LYS A 71 -19.06 -28.54 -4.31
C LYS A 71 -18.26 -29.59 -5.08
N HIS A 72 -16.95 -29.36 -5.21
CA HIS A 72 -16.10 -30.16 -6.09
C HIS A 72 -16.10 -31.67 -5.80
N THR A 73 -16.22 -32.10 -4.54
CA THR A 73 -16.27 -33.53 -4.17
C THR A 73 -17.60 -34.21 -4.56
N GLU A 74 -18.74 -33.60 -4.23
CA GLU A 74 -20.07 -34.12 -4.63
C GLU A 74 -20.22 -34.09 -6.16
N GLU A 75 -19.78 -33.01 -6.81
CA GLU A 75 -19.80 -32.86 -8.26
C GLU A 75 -18.94 -33.92 -8.97
N SER A 76 -17.81 -34.30 -8.37
CA SER A 76 -16.94 -35.35 -8.90
C SER A 76 -17.64 -36.71 -8.94
N LEU A 77 -18.37 -37.05 -7.87
CA LEU A 77 -19.16 -38.29 -7.80
C LEU A 77 -20.29 -38.31 -8.83
N ILE A 78 -20.98 -37.18 -9.01
CA ILE A 78 -22.04 -37.05 -10.02
C ILE A 78 -21.46 -37.21 -11.43
N ILE A 79 -20.33 -36.58 -11.73
CA ILE A 79 -19.67 -36.70 -13.03
C ILE A 79 -19.18 -38.11 -13.31
N ALA A 80 -18.66 -38.81 -12.30
CA ALA A 80 -18.24 -40.20 -12.45
C ALA A 80 -19.41 -41.13 -12.86
N GLY A 81 -20.62 -40.83 -12.40
CA GLY A 81 -21.85 -41.52 -12.80
C GLY A 81 -22.48 -41.02 -14.11
N ALA A 82 -22.01 -39.91 -14.69
CA ALA A 82 -22.68 -39.25 -15.81
C ALA A 82 -22.68 -40.05 -17.13
N GLY A 83 -21.81 -41.05 -17.26
CA GLY A 83 -21.74 -41.93 -18.42
C GLY A 83 -22.63 -43.19 -18.33
N ALA A 84 -23.39 -43.35 -17.25
CA ALA A 84 -24.31 -44.48 -17.07
C ALA A 84 -25.52 -44.42 -18.02
N PHE A 85 -26.14 -45.58 -18.28
CA PHE A 85 -27.29 -45.68 -19.16
C PHE A 85 -28.46 -44.81 -18.65
N GLY A 86 -28.94 -43.89 -19.50
CA GLY A 86 -30.04 -42.98 -19.18
C GLY A 86 -29.69 -41.80 -18.26
N ALA A 87 -28.41 -41.63 -17.90
CA ALA A 87 -27.98 -40.50 -17.08
C ALA A 87 -28.01 -39.18 -17.86
N VAL A 88 -28.54 -38.13 -17.24
CA VAL A 88 -28.49 -36.75 -17.76
C VAL A 88 -27.85 -35.85 -16.71
N THR A 89 -26.83 -35.09 -17.11
CA THR A 89 -26.09 -34.18 -16.23
C THR A 89 -25.98 -32.81 -16.87
N ILE A 90 -26.40 -31.79 -16.13
CA ILE A 90 -26.34 -30.38 -16.53
C ILE A 90 -25.18 -29.74 -15.79
N ALA A 91 -24.19 -29.25 -16.53
CA ALA A 91 -23.03 -28.56 -15.96
C ALA A 91 -23.05 -27.09 -16.35
N THR A 92 -23.10 -26.20 -15.36
CA THR A 92 -22.89 -24.76 -15.63
C THR A 92 -21.40 -24.50 -15.87
N ASN A 93 -21.07 -23.73 -16.91
CA ASN A 93 -19.69 -23.48 -17.34
C ASN A 93 -18.90 -24.78 -17.57
N MET A 94 -17.94 -25.08 -16.69
CA MET A 94 -17.10 -26.27 -16.72
C MET A 94 -17.07 -26.96 -15.35
N ALA A 95 -18.20 -26.98 -14.64
CA ALA A 95 -18.34 -27.74 -13.40
C ALA A 95 -17.98 -29.23 -13.66
N GLY A 96 -17.38 -29.89 -12.67
CA GLY A 96 -16.89 -31.25 -12.87
C GLY A 96 -15.60 -31.38 -13.70
N ARG A 97 -14.79 -30.32 -13.77
CA ARG A 97 -13.45 -30.36 -14.40
C ARG A 97 -12.51 -31.28 -13.63
N GLY A 98 -11.76 -32.10 -14.36
CA GLY A 98 -10.73 -32.99 -13.80
C GLY A 98 -11.17 -34.45 -13.61
N VAL A 99 -12.47 -34.74 -13.66
CA VAL A 99 -13.01 -36.12 -13.58
C VAL A 99 -13.36 -36.64 -14.97
N ASP A 100 -13.05 -37.91 -15.21
CA ASP A 100 -13.35 -38.60 -16.47
C ASP A 100 -14.78 -39.16 -16.47
N ILE A 101 -15.45 -39.09 -17.62
CA ILE A 101 -16.79 -39.65 -17.82
C ILE A 101 -16.60 -40.97 -18.58
N LYS A 102 -16.63 -42.07 -17.84
CA LYS A 102 -16.54 -43.43 -18.42
C LYS A 102 -17.91 -43.86 -18.92
N LEU A 103 -17.99 -44.41 -20.13
CA LEU A 103 -19.24 -45.01 -20.62
C LEU A 103 -19.63 -46.20 -19.72
N GLY A 104 -20.92 -46.30 -19.37
CA GLY A 104 -21.42 -47.23 -18.35
C GLY A 104 -21.39 -46.67 -16.93
N GLY A 105 -20.73 -45.54 -16.68
CA GLY A 105 -20.52 -44.95 -15.36
C GLY A 105 -19.32 -45.58 -14.62
N GLU A 106 -18.95 -45.01 -13.47
CA GLU A 106 -17.87 -45.57 -12.66
C GLU A 106 -18.31 -46.84 -11.90
N LEU A 107 -17.58 -47.93 -12.12
CA LEU A 107 -17.78 -49.17 -11.38
C LEU A 107 -17.29 -48.99 -9.94
N ASN A 108 -18.17 -49.25 -8.97
CA ASN A 108 -17.82 -49.19 -7.55
C ASN A 108 -16.73 -50.24 -7.22
N GLU A 109 -15.60 -49.79 -6.67
CA GLU A 109 -14.49 -50.68 -6.28
C GLU A 109 -14.90 -51.78 -5.31
N ALA A 110 -15.87 -51.50 -4.42
CA ALA A 110 -16.40 -52.49 -3.50
C ALA A 110 -17.16 -53.62 -4.24
N LEU A 111 -17.88 -53.27 -5.31
CA LEU A 111 -18.57 -54.26 -6.16
C LEU A 111 -17.55 -55.14 -6.90
N LEU A 112 -16.54 -54.51 -7.52
CA LEU A 112 -15.49 -55.24 -8.23
C LEU A 112 -14.69 -56.17 -7.31
N SER A 113 -14.38 -55.72 -6.10
CA SER A 113 -13.70 -56.54 -5.07
C SER A 113 -14.53 -57.77 -4.68
N LYS A 114 -15.85 -57.61 -4.50
CA LYS A 114 -16.77 -58.73 -4.23
C LYS A 114 -16.82 -59.72 -5.39
N VAL A 115 -16.95 -59.23 -6.63
CA VAL A 115 -16.96 -60.07 -7.85
C VAL A 115 -15.65 -60.86 -7.96
N ASN A 116 -14.50 -60.21 -7.77
CA ASN A 116 -13.21 -60.88 -7.79
C ASN A 116 -13.08 -61.94 -6.69
N ARG A 117 -13.61 -61.70 -5.48
CA ARG A 117 -13.61 -62.68 -4.39
C ARG A 117 -14.45 -63.91 -4.74
N VAL A 118 -15.63 -63.70 -5.32
CA VAL A 118 -16.52 -64.79 -5.76
C VAL A 118 -15.86 -65.61 -6.87
N LEU A 119 -15.29 -64.93 -7.88
CA LEU A 119 -14.55 -65.60 -8.95
C LEU A 119 -13.34 -66.38 -8.42
N ALA A 120 -12.56 -65.84 -7.48
CA ALA A 120 -11.41 -66.54 -6.90
C ALA A 120 -11.81 -67.78 -6.07
N LYS A 121 -13.03 -67.79 -5.52
CA LYS A 121 -13.56 -68.89 -4.71
C LYS A 121 -14.13 -70.03 -5.55
N TYR A 122 -14.77 -69.71 -6.68
CA TYR A 122 -15.54 -70.69 -7.46
C TYR A 122 -15.04 -70.89 -8.90
N SER A 123 -14.21 -70.00 -9.44
CA SER A 123 -13.50 -70.17 -10.72
C SER A 123 -12.10 -70.74 -10.47
N GLN A 124 -11.58 -71.54 -11.41
CA GLN A 124 -10.19 -72.01 -11.39
C GLN A 124 -9.20 -70.98 -11.95
N GLU A 125 -9.70 -69.83 -12.42
CA GLU A 125 -8.92 -68.78 -13.06
C GLU A 125 -8.67 -67.59 -12.12
N ASP A 126 -7.51 -66.93 -12.26
CA ASP A 126 -7.12 -65.78 -11.44
C ASP A 126 -7.85 -64.49 -11.87
N PRO A 127 -8.79 -63.95 -11.07
CA PRO A 127 -9.59 -62.80 -11.45
C PRO A 127 -8.81 -61.49 -11.53
N TYR A 128 -7.62 -61.41 -10.92
CA TYR A 128 -6.82 -60.19 -10.89
C TYR A 128 -6.07 -59.94 -12.20
N ASN A 129 -5.88 -60.96 -13.03
CA ASN A 129 -5.20 -60.88 -14.32
C ASN A 129 -6.14 -60.82 -15.53
N MET A 130 -7.45 -60.85 -15.33
CA MET A 130 -8.45 -60.80 -16.41
C MET A 130 -8.72 -59.38 -16.91
N THR A 131 -9.19 -59.26 -18.15
CA THR A 131 -9.85 -58.05 -18.66
C THR A 131 -11.32 -58.00 -18.23
N MET A 132 -11.97 -56.84 -18.37
CA MET A 132 -13.38 -56.70 -17.99
C MET A 132 -14.34 -57.62 -18.80
N PRO A 133 -14.14 -57.81 -20.12
CA PRO A 133 -14.91 -58.78 -20.90
C PRO A 133 -14.66 -60.24 -20.48
N GLU A 134 -13.41 -60.62 -20.19
CA GLU A 134 -13.08 -61.97 -19.70
C GLU A 134 -13.76 -62.25 -18.35
N ARG A 135 -13.80 -61.25 -17.45
CA ARG A 135 -14.54 -61.35 -16.19
C ARG A 135 -16.04 -61.55 -16.42
N LEU A 136 -16.63 -60.88 -17.40
CA LEU A 136 -18.05 -61.05 -17.73
C LEU A 136 -18.34 -62.48 -18.21
N GLU A 137 -17.48 -63.04 -19.06
CA GLU A 137 -17.60 -64.43 -19.51
C GLU A 137 -17.43 -65.42 -18.36
N ALA A 138 -16.44 -65.21 -17.49
CA ALA A 138 -16.22 -66.04 -16.31
C ALA A 138 -17.43 -66.02 -15.34
N VAL A 139 -18.04 -64.84 -15.13
CA VAL A 139 -19.26 -64.71 -14.32
C VAL A 139 -20.45 -65.42 -14.99
N LYS A 140 -20.63 -65.28 -16.31
CA LYS A 140 -21.73 -65.93 -17.05
C LYS A 140 -21.60 -67.46 -17.09
N ASN A 141 -20.37 -67.99 -17.06
CA ASN A 141 -20.08 -69.42 -17.07
C ASN A 141 -20.16 -70.07 -15.67
N LEU A 142 -20.34 -69.26 -14.61
CA LEU A 142 -20.37 -69.72 -13.24
C LEU A 142 -21.71 -70.42 -12.95
N GLN A 143 -21.76 -71.73 -13.17
CA GLN A 143 -22.93 -72.59 -12.89
C GLN A 143 -22.87 -73.15 -11.46
N VAL A 144 -22.85 -72.26 -10.46
CA VAL A 144 -22.81 -72.65 -9.03
C VAL A 144 -23.93 -71.94 -8.28
N ASP A 145 -24.73 -72.68 -7.52
CA ASP A 145 -25.68 -72.08 -6.58
C ASP A 145 -24.90 -71.44 -5.43
N LEU A 146 -24.86 -70.10 -5.41
CA LEU A 146 -24.16 -69.34 -4.37
C LEU A 146 -24.97 -69.38 -3.06
N GLU A 147 -24.30 -69.69 -1.96
CA GLU A 147 -24.92 -69.80 -0.62
C GLU A 147 -25.31 -68.42 -0.02
N GLU A 148 -24.69 -67.32 -0.49
CA GLU A 148 -24.91 -65.96 0.01
C GLU A 148 -25.67 -65.10 -1.01
N GLU A 149 -26.87 -64.60 -0.65
CA GLU A 149 -27.69 -63.71 -1.50
C GLU A 149 -26.95 -62.43 -1.92
N GLU A 150 -26.04 -61.94 -1.08
CA GLU A 150 -25.22 -60.75 -1.36
C GLU A 150 -24.20 -61.00 -2.48
N GLU A 151 -23.67 -62.23 -2.60
CA GLU A 151 -22.73 -62.61 -3.66
C GLU A 151 -23.43 -62.72 -5.02
N GLN A 152 -24.63 -63.32 -5.06
CA GLN A 152 -25.46 -63.38 -6.26
C GLN A 152 -25.87 -61.98 -6.73
N THR A 153 -26.33 -61.13 -5.80
CA THR A 153 -26.69 -59.73 -6.10
C THR A 153 -25.52 -58.95 -6.68
N ALA A 154 -24.29 -59.19 -6.19
CA ALA A 154 -23.09 -58.54 -6.72
C ALA A 154 -22.75 -59.00 -8.16
N LEU A 155 -22.88 -60.30 -8.45
CA LEU A 155 -22.69 -60.82 -9.81
C LEU A 155 -23.74 -60.25 -10.78
N ASP A 156 -25.02 -60.27 -10.40
CA ASP A 156 -26.11 -59.76 -11.22
C ASP A 156 -25.93 -58.25 -11.50
N THR A 157 -25.51 -57.48 -10.49
CA THR A 157 -25.22 -56.04 -10.64
C THR A 157 -24.04 -55.81 -11.59
N PHE A 158 -23.00 -56.64 -11.54
CA PHE A 158 -21.86 -56.56 -12.45
C PHE A 158 -22.22 -56.92 -13.89
N VAL A 159 -22.99 -58.00 -14.10
CA VAL A 159 -23.50 -58.38 -15.43
C VAL A 159 -24.34 -57.25 -16.01
N ARG A 160 -25.27 -56.71 -15.23
CA ARG A 160 -26.11 -55.57 -15.64
C ARG A 160 -25.28 -54.34 -15.98
N TYR A 161 -24.26 -54.01 -15.17
CA TYR A 161 -23.34 -52.90 -15.46
C TYR A 161 -22.65 -53.06 -16.82
N MET A 162 -22.16 -54.27 -17.12
CA MET A 162 -21.48 -54.56 -18.38
C MET A 162 -22.44 -54.51 -19.59
N GLU A 163 -23.67 -54.97 -19.41
CA GLU A 163 -24.72 -54.91 -20.44
C GLU A 163 -25.17 -53.47 -20.71
N ASP A 164 -25.36 -52.67 -19.66
CA ASP A 164 -25.67 -51.24 -19.78
C ASP A 164 -24.50 -50.47 -20.43
N MET A 165 -23.26 -50.81 -20.10
CA MET A 165 -22.06 -50.24 -20.75
C MET A 165 -22.03 -50.56 -22.25
N ALA A 166 -22.30 -51.80 -22.64
CA ALA A 166 -22.36 -52.21 -24.04
C ALA A 166 -23.50 -51.49 -24.79
N LYS A 167 -24.66 -51.35 -24.15
CA LYS A 167 -25.82 -50.64 -24.68
C LYS A 167 -25.55 -49.15 -24.90
N VAL A 168 -24.85 -48.49 -23.97
CA VAL A 168 -24.44 -47.09 -24.13
C VAL A 168 -23.54 -46.93 -25.36
N ARG A 169 -22.60 -47.85 -25.60
CA ARG A 169 -21.76 -47.82 -26.80
C ARG A 169 -22.55 -48.04 -28.08
N GLU A 170 -23.46 -49.00 -28.09
CA GLU A 170 -24.34 -49.29 -29.24
C GLU A 170 -25.18 -48.07 -29.63
N LEU A 171 -25.68 -47.33 -28.64
CA LEU A 171 -26.46 -46.10 -28.84
C LEU A 171 -25.64 -44.88 -29.26
N GLY A 172 -24.34 -45.02 -29.50
CA GLY A 172 -23.46 -43.93 -29.95
C GLY A 172 -22.71 -43.21 -28.84
N GLY A 173 -22.73 -43.74 -27.61
CA GLY A 173 -21.95 -43.27 -26.46
C GLY A 173 -22.41 -41.93 -25.88
N LEU A 174 -21.48 -41.18 -25.29
CA LEU A 174 -21.80 -39.92 -24.62
C LEU A 174 -22.15 -38.84 -25.64
N HIS A 175 -23.32 -38.21 -25.48
CA HIS A 175 -23.74 -37.04 -26.25
C HIS A 175 -23.53 -35.76 -25.44
N VAL A 176 -22.73 -34.84 -25.96
CA VAL A 176 -22.44 -33.56 -25.32
C VAL A 176 -23.24 -32.44 -26.00
N ILE A 177 -24.08 -31.76 -25.23
CA ILE A 177 -24.85 -30.60 -25.69
C ILE A 177 -24.23 -29.33 -25.11
N GLY A 178 -23.76 -28.44 -25.97
CA GLY A 178 -23.47 -27.05 -25.59
C GLY A 178 -24.70 -26.20 -25.81
N SER A 179 -25.26 -25.63 -24.74
CA SER A 179 -26.44 -24.73 -24.83
C SER A 179 -26.12 -23.35 -25.38
N GLU A 180 -24.84 -22.96 -25.32
CA GLU A 180 -24.31 -21.69 -25.82
C GLU A 180 -22.83 -21.88 -26.20
N ARG A 181 -22.22 -20.85 -26.76
CA ARG A 181 -20.77 -20.79 -27.01
C ARG A 181 -20.09 -19.99 -25.92
N HIS A 182 -19.00 -20.53 -25.38
CA HIS A 182 -18.18 -19.75 -24.47
C HIS A 182 -17.43 -18.66 -25.23
N GLU A 183 -17.03 -17.59 -24.54
CA GLU A 183 -16.12 -16.55 -25.04
C GLU A 183 -14.80 -17.09 -25.65
N ALA A 184 -14.39 -18.31 -25.25
CA ALA A 184 -13.14 -18.91 -25.67
C ALA A 184 -13.38 -20.30 -26.26
N ARG A 185 -12.94 -20.51 -27.50
CA ARG A 185 -13.07 -21.77 -28.26
C ARG A 185 -12.40 -22.93 -27.54
N ARG A 186 -11.34 -22.66 -26.78
CA ARG A 186 -10.67 -23.66 -25.95
C ARG A 186 -11.64 -24.34 -24.96
N ILE A 187 -12.57 -23.58 -24.37
CA ILE A 187 -13.52 -24.12 -23.40
C ILE A 187 -14.59 -24.97 -24.09
N ASP A 188 -15.11 -24.52 -25.23
CA ASP A 188 -16.01 -25.33 -26.06
C ASP A 188 -15.38 -26.68 -26.42
N ASN A 189 -14.11 -26.68 -26.83
CA ASN A 189 -13.39 -27.90 -27.17
C ASN A 189 -13.15 -28.81 -25.95
N GLN A 190 -12.99 -28.23 -24.76
CA GLN A 190 -12.92 -29.01 -23.52
C GLN A 190 -14.26 -29.68 -23.20
N LEU A 191 -15.38 -29.01 -23.46
CA LEU A 191 -16.70 -29.60 -23.33
C LEU A 191 -16.90 -30.72 -24.37
N ARG A 192 -16.58 -30.49 -25.65
CA ARG A 192 -16.62 -31.52 -26.70
C ARG A 192 -15.80 -32.76 -26.34
N GLY A 193 -14.57 -32.55 -25.87
CA GLY A 193 -13.64 -33.61 -25.47
C GLY A 193 -14.05 -34.40 -24.22
N ARG A 194 -15.25 -34.16 -23.68
CA ARG A 194 -15.89 -35.07 -22.70
C ARG A 194 -16.43 -36.32 -23.38
N ALA A 195 -16.91 -36.23 -24.62
CA ALA A 195 -17.31 -37.37 -25.43
C ALA A 195 -16.13 -37.92 -26.24
N GLY A 196 -16.24 -39.19 -26.67
CA GLY A 196 -15.28 -39.81 -27.58
C GLY A 196 -13.90 -40.10 -26.97
N ARG A 197 -13.84 -40.31 -25.65
CA ARG A 197 -12.57 -40.58 -24.96
C ARG A 197 -12.10 -42.00 -25.24
N GLN A 198 -10.78 -42.19 -25.35
CA GLN A 198 -10.16 -43.51 -25.61
C GLN A 198 -10.71 -44.24 -26.85
N GLY A 199 -11.25 -43.51 -27.84
CA GLY A 199 -11.84 -44.10 -29.04
C GLY A 199 -13.26 -44.63 -28.84
N ASP A 200 -13.88 -44.40 -27.68
CA ASP A 200 -15.30 -44.69 -27.47
C ASP A 200 -16.17 -43.90 -28.48
N PRO A 201 -17.35 -44.42 -28.86
CA PRO A 201 -18.30 -43.66 -29.65
C PRO A 201 -18.79 -42.44 -28.85
N GLY A 202 -19.04 -41.33 -29.53
CA GLY A 202 -19.52 -40.12 -28.90
C GLY A 202 -19.88 -39.07 -29.93
N SER A 203 -20.73 -38.14 -29.53
CA SER A 203 -21.14 -37.03 -30.39
C SER A 203 -21.27 -35.75 -29.58
N SER A 204 -21.12 -34.61 -30.25
CA SER A 204 -21.28 -33.30 -29.62
C SER A 204 -22.02 -32.36 -30.55
N ARG A 205 -22.93 -31.55 -30.01
CA ARG A 205 -23.67 -30.54 -30.75
C ARG A 205 -23.81 -29.27 -29.90
N PHE A 206 -23.63 -28.12 -30.54
CA PHE A 206 -23.82 -26.82 -29.91
C PHE A 206 -25.08 -26.20 -30.50
N TYR A 207 -25.96 -25.75 -29.63
CA TYR A 207 -27.12 -24.94 -29.96
C TYR A 207 -26.79 -23.50 -29.62
N LEU A 208 -27.24 -22.58 -30.46
CA LEU A 208 -26.93 -21.16 -30.37
C LEU A 208 -28.19 -20.38 -30.66
N SER A 209 -28.42 -19.33 -29.89
CA SER A 209 -29.38 -18.29 -30.22
C SER A 209 -28.65 -17.04 -30.70
N LEU A 210 -29.34 -16.25 -31.50
CA LEU A 210 -28.87 -14.93 -31.89
C LEU A 210 -28.94 -13.91 -30.75
N GLU A 211 -29.73 -14.24 -29.73
CA GLU A 211 -29.86 -13.46 -28.50
C GLU A 211 -28.78 -13.78 -27.46
N ASP A 212 -27.92 -14.78 -27.72
CA ASP A 212 -26.84 -15.18 -26.81
C ASP A 212 -25.85 -14.04 -26.59
N ASP A 213 -25.23 -13.99 -25.41
CA ASP A 213 -24.32 -12.91 -25.01
C ASP A 213 -23.17 -12.69 -26.00
N LEU A 214 -22.61 -13.78 -26.56
CA LEU A 214 -21.57 -13.70 -27.58
C LEU A 214 -22.05 -12.98 -28.85
N MET A 215 -23.28 -13.26 -29.27
CA MET A 215 -23.91 -12.67 -30.45
C MET A 215 -24.38 -11.24 -30.19
N ARG A 216 -24.87 -10.95 -28.99
CA ARG A 216 -25.23 -9.60 -28.55
C ARG A 216 -24.03 -8.67 -28.52
N MET A 217 -22.89 -9.14 -28.01
CA MET A 217 -21.69 -8.31 -27.89
C MET A 217 -20.94 -8.14 -29.23
N PHE A 218 -20.97 -9.12 -30.15
CA PHE A 218 -20.08 -9.13 -31.33
C PHE A 218 -20.73 -9.57 -32.66
N GLY A 219 -22.00 -9.99 -32.64
CA GLY A 219 -22.80 -10.42 -33.80
C GLY A 219 -23.36 -9.25 -34.63
N GLY A 220 -23.55 -8.08 -34.01
CA GLY A 220 -23.72 -6.78 -34.67
C GLY A 220 -24.95 -6.58 -35.56
N GLU A 221 -25.07 -5.34 -36.09
CA GLU A 221 -26.12 -4.84 -37.00
C GLU A 221 -26.18 -5.61 -38.34
N GLN A 222 -25.07 -6.23 -38.74
CA GLN A 222 -24.97 -7.01 -39.99
C GLN A 222 -25.81 -8.29 -39.95
N LEU A 223 -25.92 -8.94 -38.78
CA LEU A 223 -26.66 -10.19 -38.67
C LEU A 223 -28.18 -9.93 -38.62
N GLU A 224 -28.59 -8.89 -37.90
CA GLU A 224 -29.98 -8.41 -37.82
C GLU A 224 -30.49 -7.90 -39.19
N SER A 225 -29.66 -7.15 -39.91
CA SER A 225 -29.96 -6.70 -41.27
C SER A 225 -29.97 -7.83 -42.31
N MET A 226 -29.29 -8.96 -42.05
CA MET A 226 -29.36 -10.15 -42.89
C MET A 226 -30.66 -10.92 -42.66
N LEU A 227 -31.06 -11.15 -41.41
CA LEU A 227 -32.26 -11.92 -41.07
C LEU A 227 -33.54 -11.22 -41.56
N SER A 228 -33.61 -9.91 -41.38
CA SER A 228 -34.71 -9.08 -41.89
C SER A 228 -34.84 -9.14 -43.42
N ARG A 229 -33.73 -9.34 -44.14
CA ARG A 229 -33.72 -9.49 -45.61
C ARG A 229 -34.10 -10.88 -46.09
N PHE A 230 -33.67 -11.93 -45.38
CA PHE A 230 -33.89 -13.31 -45.80
C PHE A 230 -35.23 -13.91 -45.36
N LYS A 231 -36.03 -13.20 -44.54
CA LYS A 231 -37.34 -13.68 -44.03
C LYS A 231 -37.29 -15.13 -43.54
N ILE A 232 -36.20 -15.46 -42.84
CA ILE A 232 -36.03 -16.79 -42.25
C ILE A 232 -37.04 -16.90 -41.11
N ASP A 233 -37.79 -18.00 -41.08
CA ASP A 233 -38.70 -18.28 -39.96
C ASP A 233 -37.87 -18.44 -38.69
N GLU A 234 -38.19 -17.66 -37.65
CA GLU A 234 -37.53 -17.68 -36.35
C GLU A 234 -37.54 -19.08 -35.70
N ASN A 235 -38.47 -19.94 -36.12
CA ASN A 235 -38.63 -21.29 -35.58
C ASN A 235 -37.86 -22.37 -36.36
N MET A 236 -37.15 -22.02 -37.45
CA MET A 236 -36.39 -23.00 -38.24
C MET A 236 -34.89 -22.96 -37.89
N PRO A 237 -34.26 -24.10 -37.58
CA PRO A 237 -32.82 -24.17 -37.36
C PRO A 237 -32.04 -23.67 -38.58
N ILE A 238 -31.12 -22.73 -38.36
CA ILE A 238 -30.33 -22.13 -39.44
C ILE A 238 -29.01 -22.89 -39.60
N GLU A 239 -28.97 -23.86 -40.52
CA GLU A 239 -27.75 -24.60 -40.85
C GLU A 239 -27.02 -23.97 -42.04
N MET A 240 -26.40 -22.80 -41.82
CA MET A 240 -25.63 -22.11 -42.85
C MET A 240 -24.14 -21.99 -42.47
N ASN A 241 -23.25 -22.49 -43.34
CA ASN A 241 -21.79 -22.41 -43.15
C ASN A 241 -21.28 -20.96 -42.96
N MET A 242 -21.99 -19.97 -43.52
CA MET A 242 -21.65 -18.55 -43.35
C MET A 242 -21.83 -18.08 -41.90
N ILE A 243 -22.90 -18.52 -41.22
CA ILE A 243 -23.19 -18.13 -39.83
C ILE A 243 -22.18 -18.78 -38.88
N ASN A 244 -21.81 -20.04 -39.12
CA ASN A 244 -20.74 -20.70 -38.36
C ASN A 244 -19.43 -19.90 -38.39
N LYS A 245 -19.03 -19.35 -39.55
CA LYS A 245 -17.83 -18.50 -39.67
C LYS A 245 -17.98 -17.18 -38.90
N LEU A 246 -19.16 -16.56 -38.89
CA LEU A 246 -19.41 -15.33 -38.15
C LEU A 246 -19.30 -15.55 -36.63
N VAL A 247 -19.85 -16.66 -36.13
CA VAL A 247 -19.72 -17.06 -34.72
C VAL A 247 -18.24 -17.30 -34.36
N GLU A 248 -17.48 -18.01 -35.21
CA GLU A 248 -16.04 -18.21 -34.99
C GLU A 248 -15.25 -16.90 -34.99
N GLN A 249 -15.59 -15.96 -35.88
CA GLN A 249 -14.99 -14.61 -35.89
C GLN A 249 -15.34 -13.79 -34.66
N ALA A 250 -16.57 -13.91 -34.15
CA ALA A 250 -16.97 -13.30 -32.89
C ALA A 250 -16.15 -13.84 -31.73
N GLN A 251 -16.03 -15.17 -31.57
CA GLN A 251 -15.18 -15.80 -30.55
C GLN A 251 -13.72 -15.35 -30.67
N THR A 252 -13.16 -15.33 -31.88
CA THR A 252 -11.76 -14.89 -32.11
C THR A 252 -11.55 -13.43 -31.69
N ARG A 253 -12.52 -12.55 -31.94
CA ARG A 253 -12.48 -11.14 -31.50
C ARG A 253 -12.51 -11.02 -29.97
N VAL A 254 -13.36 -11.80 -29.30
CA VAL A 254 -13.41 -11.85 -27.83
C VAL A 254 -12.11 -12.36 -27.23
N GLU A 255 -11.56 -13.45 -27.78
CA GLU A 255 -10.27 -13.99 -27.36
C GLU A 255 -9.14 -12.96 -27.56
N GLY A 256 -9.14 -12.23 -28.67
CA GLY A 256 -8.20 -11.14 -28.94
C GLY A 256 -8.31 -10.02 -27.89
N SER A 257 -9.53 -9.55 -27.62
CA SER A 257 -9.79 -8.54 -26.58
C SER A 257 -9.31 -8.99 -25.19
N ASN A 258 -9.67 -10.22 -24.79
CA ASN A 258 -9.23 -10.81 -23.52
C ASN A 258 -7.71 -10.99 -23.47
N PHE A 259 -7.07 -11.32 -24.59
CA PHE A 259 -5.62 -11.40 -24.71
C PHE A 259 -4.96 -10.03 -24.54
N ASP A 260 -5.48 -8.99 -25.21
CA ASP A 260 -4.94 -7.64 -25.13
C ASP A 260 -5.07 -7.07 -23.71
N VAL A 261 -6.21 -7.27 -23.04
CA VAL A 261 -6.41 -6.88 -21.64
C VAL A 261 -5.37 -7.54 -20.72
N ARG A 262 -5.15 -8.85 -20.90
CA ARG A 262 -4.14 -9.59 -20.11
C ARG A 262 -2.73 -9.16 -20.43
N LYS A 263 -2.43 -8.90 -21.70
CA LYS A 263 -1.13 -8.42 -22.15
C LYS A 263 -0.82 -7.07 -21.51
N HIS A 264 -1.75 -6.13 -21.53
CA HIS A 264 -1.58 -4.85 -20.85
C HIS A 264 -1.36 -5.01 -19.35
N LEU A 265 -2.16 -5.85 -18.67
CA LEU A 265 -1.98 -6.12 -17.24
C LEU A 265 -0.59 -6.72 -16.94
N LEU A 266 -0.09 -7.63 -17.78
CA LEU A 266 1.25 -8.18 -17.69
C LEU A 266 2.33 -7.12 -17.90
N GLU A 267 2.16 -6.24 -18.90
CA GLU A 267 3.11 -5.15 -19.18
C GLU A 267 3.26 -4.17 -18.01
N TYR A 268 2.17 -3.90 -17.28
CA TYR A 268 2.21 -3.11 -16.04
C TYR A 268 2.91 -3.88 -14.90
N ASP A 269 2.59 -5.16 -14.73
CA ASP A 269 3.22 -6.00 -13.70
C ASP A 269 4.71 -6.23 -13.95
N ASP A 270 5.16 -6.34 -15.21
CA ASP A 270 6.57 -6.53 -15.56
C ASP A 270 7.47 -5.38 -15.05
N VAL A 271 6.96 -4.15 -15.07
CA VAL A 271 7.66 -2.98 -14.52
C VAL A 271 7.84 -3.14 -13.01
N LEU A 272 6.75 -3.44 -12.30
CA LEU A 272 6.76 -3.67 -10.86
C LEU A 272 7.60 -4.87 -10.47
N ASN A 273 7.57 -5.95 -11.25
CA ASN A 273 8.30 -7.17 -11.00
C ASN A 273 9.82 -6.94 -11.14
N THR A 274 10.24 -6.14 -12.11
CA THR A 274 11.64 -5.74 -12.28
C THR A 274 12.14 -4.94 -11.06
N GLN A 275 11.35 -3.97 -10.59
CA GLN A 275 11.66 -3.17 -9.41
C GLN A 275 11.64 -4.01 -8.13
N ARG A 276 10.65 -4.90 -7.97
CA ARG A 276 10.52 -5.84 -6.86
C ARG A 276 11.75 -6.73 -6.76
N LYS A 277 12.21 -7.28 -7.90
CA LYS A 277 13.42 -8.10 -7.95
C LYS A 277 14.63 -7.33 -7.44
N ARG A 278 14.78 -6.06 -7.82
CA ARG A 278 15.87 -5.20 -7.32
C ARG A 278 15.77 -4.97 -5.81
N ILE A 279 14.60 -4.64 -5.29
CA ILE A 279 14.39 -4.43 -3.84
C ILE A 279 14.65 -5.72 -3.05
N TYR A 280 14.17 -6.86 -3.54
CA TYR A 280 14.38 -8.14 -2.86
C TYR A 280 15.83 -8.58 -2.90
N GLN A 281 16.56 -8.31 -3.99
CA GLN A 281 18.00 -8.52 -4.05
C GLN A 281 18.74 -7.70 -2.99
N GLU A 282 18.40 -6.41 -2.81
CA GLU A 282 19.00 -5.60 -1.75
C GLU A 282 18.64 -6.12 -0.35
N ARG A 283 17.38 -6.53 -0.13
CA ARG A 283 16.96 -7.13 1.16
C ARG A 283 17.69 -8.44 1.45
N ASP A 284 17.83 -9.31 0.47
CA ASP A 284 18.54 -10.58 0.61
C ASP A 284 20.03 -10.37 0.91
N LYS A 285 20.66 -9.35 0.29
CA LYS A 285 22.02 -8.93 0.66
C LYS A 285 22.10 -8.52 2.12
N ILE A 286 21.14 -7.75 2.63
CA ILE A 286 21.13 -7.31 4.03
C ILE A 286 21.05 -8.49 5.01
N PHE A 287 20.32 -9.56 4.65
CA PHE A 287 20.26 -10.79 5.46
C PHE A 287 21.55 -11.62 5.41
N THR A 288 22.21 -11.66 4.25
CA THR A 288 23.31 -12.60 3.97
C THR A 288 24.70 -11.99 4.16
N LYS A 289 24.89 -10.71 3.85
CA LYS A 289 26.16 -9.99 4.00
C LYS A 289 26.55 -9.92 5.48
N GLU A 290 27.80 -10.26 5.76
CA GLU A 290 28.33 -10.28 7.13
C GLU A 290 28.38 -8.88 7.72
N ASP A 291 28.91 -7.93 6.96
CA ASP A 291 29.12 -6.54 7.36
C ASP A 291 28.39 -5.56 6.43
N LEU A 292 27.64 -4.63 7.04
CA LEU A 292 26.83 -3.62 6.37
C LEU A 292 27.36 -2.18 6.56
N HIS A 293 28.48 -1.97 7.27
CA HIS A 293 29.03 -0.63 7.49
C HIS A 293 29.29 0.07 6.15
N ASP A 294 30.02 -0.58 5.23
CA ASP A 294 30.31 -0.02 3.90
C ASP A 294 29.04 0.41 3.13
N ASP A 295 27.96 -0.38 3.20
CA ASP A 295 26.71 -0.06 2.48
C ASP A 295 26.06 1.20 3.07
N VAL A 296 26.06 1.33 4.41
CA VAL A 296 25.51 2.50 5.10
C VAL A 296 26.39 3.73 4.89
N SER A 297 27.72 3.59 4.95
CA SER A 297 28.67 4.66 4.69
C SER A 297 28.58 5.15 3.23
N GLU A 298 28.39 4.26 2.25
CA GLU A 298 28.17 4.65 0.84
C GLU A 298 26.87 5.44 0.67
N MET A 299 25.78 5.04 1.35
CA MET A 299 24.53 5.81 1.37
C MET A 299 24.74 7.21 1.94
N LEU A 300 25.45 7.31 3.07
CA LEU A 300 25.78 8.57 3.73
C LEU A 300 26.60 9.49 2.81
N GLN A 301 27.67 8.96 2.20
CA GLN A 301 28.52 9.70 1.26
C GLN A 301 27.74 10.22 0.06
N THR A 302 26.90 9.37 -0.53
CA THR A 302 26.10 9.73 -1.71
C THR A 302 25.12 10.85 -1.40
N GLU A 303 24.43 10.77 -0.26
CA GLU A 303 23.47 11.78 0.15
C GLU A 303 24.16 13.10 0.49
N LEU A 304 25.26 13.05 1.27
CA LEU A 304 25.99 14.25 1.69
C LEU A 304 26.58 15.00 0.51
N ARG A 305 27.21 14.31 -0.45
CA ARG A 305 27.81 14.98 -1.62
C ARG A 305 26.77 15.83 -2.35
N ASN A 306 25.61 15.24 -2.66
CA ASN A 306 24.52 15.94 -3.35
C ASN A 306 24.02 17.15 -2.53
N ARG A 307 23.95 16.99 -1.21
CA ARG A 307 23.40 18.01 -0.29
C ARG A 307 24.37 19.17 -0.05
N VAL A 308 25.67 18.91 0.01
CA VAL A 308 26.73 19.92 0.12
C VAL A 308 26.81 20.73 -1.18
N GLU A 309 26.83 20.06 -2.33
CA GLU A 309 26.83 20.73 -3.65
C GLU A 309 25.62 21.66 -3.80
N THR A 310 24.42 21.16 -3.50
CA THR A 310 23.19 21.97 -3.57
C THR A 310 23.19 23.08 -2.51
N GLY A 311 23.63 22.78 -1.28
CA GLY A 311 23.64 23.70 -0.14
C GLY A 311 24.63 24.85 -0.26
N LEU A 312 25.67 24.76 -1.09
CA LEU A 312 26.59 25.89 -1.31
C LEU A 312 26.17 26.81 -2.45
N THR A 313 25.16 26.44 -3.25
CA THR A 313 24.66 27.29 -4.35
C THR A 313 23.64 28.33 -3.90
N ASP A 314 22.90 28.05 -2.82
CA ASP A 314 21.88 28.92 -2.23
C ASP A 314 22.49 29.79 -1.12
N THR A 315 22.08 31.05 -1.00
CA THR A 315 22.54 31.96 0.08
C THR A 315 22.14 31.43 1.46
N GLU A 316 20.99 30.77 1.55
CA GLU A 316 20.50 30.10 2.75
C GLU A 316 20.99 28.64 2.89
N GLY A 317 21.64 28.10 1.87
CA GLY A 317 21.98 26.69 1.86
C GLY A 317 22.98 26.26 2.94
N PRO A 318 24.00 27.06 3.35
CA PRO A 318 24.92 26.69 4.42
C PRO A 318 24.24 26.42 5.76
N TRP A 319 23.28 27.27 6.17
CA TRP A 319 22.57 27.06 7.43
C TRP A 319 21.62 25.85 7.35
N LYS A 320 20.97 25.64 6.19
CA LYS A 320 20.11 24.45 5.94
C LYS A 320 20.92 23.16 5.97
N LEU A 321 22.16 23.20 5.50
CA LEU A 321 23.09 22.07 5.57
C LEU A 321 23.45 21.76 7.03
N LEU A 322 23.87 22.75 7.81
CA LEU A 322 24.18 22.57 9.23
C LEU A 322 22.96 22.11 10.03
N ALA A 323 21.79 22.70 9.81
CA ALA A 323 20.55 22.28 10.47
C ALA A 323 20.23 20.80 10.19
N PHE A 324 20.52 20.32 8.99
CA PHE A 324 20.42 18.90 8.67
C PHE A 324 21.48 18.05 9.35
N LEU A 325 22.74 18.52 9.44
CA LEU A 325 23.78 17.81 10.17
C LEU A 325 23.42 17.67 11.66
N GLU A 326 22.88 18.72 12.26
CA GLU A 326 22.33 18.69 13.62
C GLU A 326 21.14 17.74 13.75
N GLU A 327 20.35 17.59 12.69
CA GLU A 327 19.25 16.63 12.65
C GLU A 327 19.78 15.19 12.57
N ILE A 328 20.69 14.88 11.65
CA ILE A 328 21.14 13.50 11.44
C ILE A 328 22.09 13.02 12.54
N GLN A 329 23.01 13.88 12.99
CA GLN A 329 23.99 13.60 14.03
C GLN A 329 23.99 14.73 15.08
N PRO A 330 22.98 14.75 15.97
CA PRO A 330 23.03 15.61 17.15
C PRO A 330 24.12 15.11 18.09
N SER A 331 24.58 15.96 19.02
CA SER A 331 25.56 15.56 20.03
C SER A 331 25.15 14.26 20.72
N ILE A 332 26.07 13.32 20.76
CA ILE A 332 25.91 12.05 21.46
C ILE A 332 26.31 12.32 22.90
N ASN A 333 25.34 12.18 23.81
CA ASN A 333 25.57 12.36 25.24
C ASN A 333 25.09 11.07 25.93
N THR A 334 26.00 10.16 26.28
CA THR A 334 25.65 8.89 26.93
C THR A 334 26.55 8.65 28.15
N ASN A 335 26.16 7.71 29.01
CA ASN A 335 26.99 7.31 30.14
C ASN A 335 28.30 6.60 29.72
N PHE A 336 28.36 6.13 28.47
CA PHE A 336 29.49 5.34 27.95
C PHE A 336 30.41 6.17 27.06
N GLY A 337 30.08 7.45 26.83
CA GLY A 337 30.86 8.35 26.01
C GLY A 337 30.02 9.49 25.44
N ASN A 338 30.70 10.57 25.10
CA ASN A 338 30.12 11.71 24.41
C ASN A 338 30.80 11.93 23.06
N TYR A 339 30.10 12.61 22.15
CA TYR A 339 30.65 13.06 20.88
C TYR A 339 29.90 14.31 20.40
N PRO A 340 30.58 15.40 20.02
CA PRO A 340 29.94 16.63 19.60
C PRO A 340 29.18 16.45 18.27
N SER A 341 28.24 17.37 17.99
CA SER A 341 27.74 17.51 16.62
C SER A 341 28.77 18.23 15.76
N PHE A 342 28.62 18.20 14.44
CA PHE A 342 29.55 18.91 13.54
C PHE A 342 29.66 20.41 13.88
N THR A 343 28.54 21.04 14.24
CA THR A 343 28.55 22.46 14.65
C THR A 343 29.32 22.66 15.93
N PHE A 344 29.10 21.82 16.95
CA PHE A 344 29.82 21.93 18.22
C PHE A 344 31.30 21.64 18.06
N GLN A 345 31.69 20.63 17.26
CA GLN A 345 33.10 20.36 16.94
C GLN A 345 33.75 21.59 16.33
N THR A 346 33.10 22.21 15.34
CA THR A 346 33.63 23.43 14.69
C THR A 346 33.75 24.60 15.68
N VAL A 347 32.83 24.70 16.66
CA VAL A 347 32.91 25.71 17.73
C VAL A 347 34.07 25.41 18.69
N MET A 348 34.26 24.14 19.06
CA MET A 348 35.36 23.69 19.94
C MET A 348 36.73 23.95 19.29
N ASP A 349 36.89 23.64 18.00
CA ASP A 349 38.11 23.91 17.23
C ASP A 349 38.50 25.40 17.29
N LYS A 350 37.51 26.31 17.32
CA LYS A 350 37.75 27.78 17.43
C LYS A 350 38.15 28.24 18.83
N LEU A 351 37.87 27.43 19.85
CA LEU A 351 38.15 27.74 21.25
C LEU A 351 39.42 27.05 21.76
N ALA A 352 40.03 26.19 20.94
CA ALA A 352 41.21 25.40 21.29
C ALA A 352 42.44 26.24 21.72
N ASP A 353 42.58 27.48 21.20
CA ASP A 353 43.71 28.37 21.51
C ASP A 353 43.59 29.08 22.88
N ALA A 354 42.66 28.69 23.75
CA ALA A 354 42.46 29.36 25.04
C ALA A 354 43.44 28.86 26.11
N ASP A 355 44.36 29.72 26.55
CA ASP A 355 45.42 29.35 27.51
C ASP A 355 45.00 29.35 29.01
N SER A 356 43.79 29.83 29.32
CA SER A 356 43.29 29.96 30.70
C SER A 356 41.76 29.96 30.77
N ALA A 357 41.21 29.64 31.94
CA ALA A 357 39.75 29.62 32.16
C ALA A 357 39.11 31.00 31.88
N GLU A 358 39.82 32.09 32.18
CA GLU A 358 39.34 33.44 31.93
C GLU A 358 39.37 33.80 30.45
N THR A 359 40.43 33.43 29.72
CA THR A 359 40.48 33.60 28.25
C THR A 359 39.43 32.74 27.55
N LEU A 360 39.22 31.50 28.00
CA LEU A 360 38.20 30.60 27.46
C LEU A 360 36.80 31.18 27.66
N LYS A 361 36.48 31.62 28.89
CA LYS A 361 35.21 32.30 29.21
C LYS A 361 34.97 33.49 28.29
N ASN A 362 35.98 34.36 28.12
CA ASN A 362 35.87 35.54 27.28
C ASN A 362 35.66 35.20 25.80
N SER A 363 36.34 34.16 25.30
CA SER A 363 36.17 33.64 23.94
C SER A 363 34.77 33.05 23.72
N ILE A 364 34.26 32.25 24.67
CA ILE A 364 32.90 31.71 24.63
C ILE A 364 31.87 32.84 24.62
N LEU A 365 32.02 33.85 25.49
CA LEU A 365 31.11 34.99 25.56
C LEU A 365 31.11 35.81 24.27
N LYS A 366 32.29 36.07 23.70
CA LYS A 366 32.44 36.77 22.42
C LYS A 366 31.75 36.01 21.30
N LEU A 367 31.99 34.71 21.21
CA LEU A 367 31.39 33.87 20.18
C LEU A 367 29.87 33.77 20.35
N ALA A 368 29.38 33.55 21.56
CA ALA A 368 27.96 33.49 21.88
C ALA A 368 27.24 34.81 21.53
N LYS A 369 27.87 35.96 21.80
CA LYS A 369 27.33 37.27 21.42
C LYS A 369 27.23 37.42 19.90
N GLN A 370 28.30 37.11 19.19
CA GLN A 370 28.30 37.11 17.72
C GLN A 370 27.23 36.15 17.16
N THR A 371 27.03 34.98 17.79
CA THR A 371 25.98 34.03 17.43
C THR A 371 24.59 34.63 17.50
N VAL A 372 24.27 35.29 18.61
CA VAL A 372 22.95 35.92 18.77
C VAL A 372 22.77 37.08 17.80
N GLU A 373 23.82 37.85 17.51
CA GLU A 373 23.77 38.94 16.52
C GLU A 373 23.43 38.41 15.11
N VAL A 374 24.18 37.42 14.62
CA VAL A 374 23.95 36.80 13.30
C VAL A 374 22.59 36.09 13.24
N GLU A 375 22.20 35.39 14.30
CA GLU A 375 20.88 34.75 14.39
C GLU A 375 19.76 35.79 14.35
N ASN A 376 19.90 36.92 15.05
CA ASN A 376 18.91 37.99 15.04
C ASN A 376 18.78 38.63 13.65
N GLU A 377 19.89 38.86 12.95
CA GLU A 377 19.89 39.34 11.56
C GLU A 377 19.15 38.37 10.63
N HIS A 378 19.42 37.07 10.75
CA HIS A 378 18.71 36.04 9.99
C HIS A 378 17.20 36.00 10.32
N ILE A 379 16.82 36.13 11.59
CA ILE A 379 15.41 36.19 11.99
C ILE A 379 14.71 37.42 11.36
N GLN A 380 15.38 38.57 11.30
CA GLN A 380 14.85 39.79 10.68
C GLN A 380 14.70 39.62 9.16
N ALA A 381 15.72 39.09 8.48
CA ALA A 381 15.67 38.82 7.05
C ALA A 381 14.51 37.88 6.69
N GLY A 382 14.39 36.76 7.41
CA GLY A 382 13.28 35.82 7.19
C GLY A 382 11.89 36.40 7.52
N ALA A 383 11.81 37.38 8.44
CA ALA A 383 10.55 38.09 8.68
C ALA A 383 10.19 39.01 7.50
N VAL A 384 11.17 39.67 6.87
CA VAL A 384 10.98 40.49 5.68
C VAL A 384 10.42 39.65 4.52
N GLU A 385 11.02 38.51 4.21
CA GLU A 385 10.54 37.63 3.15
C GLU A 385 9.12 37.10 3.43
N LEU A 386 8.85 36.75 4.69
CA LEU A 386 7.53 36.32 5.12
C LEU A 386 6.49 37.44 4.92
N PHE A 387 6.83 38.69 5.21
CA PHE A 387 5.95 39.83 4.94
C PHE A 387 5.73 40.04 3.44
N ASP A 388 6.79 39.99 2.62
CA ASP A 388 6.69 40.14 1.17
C ASP A 388 5.78 39.06 0.55
N HIS A 389 5.92 37.81 0.99
CA HIS A 389 5.07 36.71 0.54
C HIS A 389 3.60 36.89 0.95
N GLN A 390 3.35 37.30 2.20
CA GLN A 390 1.98 37.58 2.65
C GLN A 390 1.36 38.78 1.95
N GLU A 391 2.15 39.82 1.63
CA GLU A 391 1.69 40.97 0.87
C GLU A 391 1.24 40.56 -0.53
N GLN A 392 2.06 39.76 -1.22
CA GLN A 392 1.75 39.31 -2.57
C GLN A 392 0.50 38.41 -2.59
N ASN A 393 0.41 37.46 -1.66
CA ASN A 393 -0.77 36.60 -1.54
C ASN A 393 -2.03 37.41 -1.22
N LEU A 394 -1.94 38.41 -0.34
CA LEU A 394 -3.06 39.27 0.01
C LEU A 394 -3.53 40.07 -1.21
N LYS A 395 -2.60 40.66 -1.99
CA LYS A 395 -2.93 41.36 -3.24
C LYS A 395 -3.65 40.46 -4.24
N THR A 396 -3.18 39.22 -4.44
CA THR A 396 -3.82 38.26 -5.34
C THR A 396 -5.21 37.84 -4.83
N GLN A 397 -5.37 37.61 -3.52
CA GLN A 397 -6.67 37.27 -2.93
C GLN A 397 -7.66 38.41 -3.03
N ILE A 398 -7.23 39.65 -2.77
CA ILE A 398 -8.06 40.85 -2.92
C ILE A 398 -8.53 40.96 -4.37
N ALA A 399 -7.63 40.93 -5.35
CA ALA A 399 -7.99 41.06 -6.76
C ALA A 399 -8.99 39.98 -7.21
N SER A 400 -8.73 38.71 -6.89
CA SER A 400 -9.64 37.62 -7.23
C SER A 400 -11.01 37.73 -6.55
N SER A 401 -11.06 38.24 -5.32
CA SER A 401 -12.31 38.40 -4.57
C SER A 401 -13.08 39.63 -5.03
N GLU A 402 -12.39 40.70 -5.44
CA GLU A 402 -12.98 41.87 -6.09
C GLU A 402 -13.60 41.49 -7.44
N ASP A 403 -12.90 40.71 -8.27
CA ASP A 403 -13.43 40.21 -9.54
C ASP A 403 -14.69 39.34 -9.32
N THR A 404 -14.68 38.50 -8.28
CA THR A 404 -15.82 37.66 -7.91
C THR A 404 -16.99 38.50 -7.40
N LEU A 405 -16.72 39.52 -6.59
CA LEU A 405 -17.71 40.47 -6.10
C LEU A 405 -18.32 41.26 -7.26
N ASP A 406 -17.50 41.69 -8.22
CA ASP A 406 -17.94 42.39 -9.42
C ASP A 406 -18.84 41.49 -10.28
N ALA A 407 -18.41 40.27 -10.58
CA ALA A 407 -19.21 39.31 -11.32
C ALA A 407 -20.53 39.01 -10.61
N TYR A 408 -20.51 38.85 -9.28
CA TYR A 408 -21.70 38.64 -8.48
C TYR A 408 -22.67 39.82 -8.60
N LEU A 409 -22.20 41.04 -8.36
CA LEU A 409 -23.02 42.26 -8.45
C LEU A 409 -23.57 42.49 -9.87
N GLU A 410 -22.88 42.06 -10.92
CA GLU A 410 -23.36 42.12 -12.31
C GLU A 410 -24.38 41.04 -12.66
N SER A 411 -24.35 39.90 -11.96
CA SER A 411 -25.23 38.76 -12.19
C SER A 411 -26.54 38.79 -11.39
N LEU A 412 -26.72 39.76 -10.49
CA LEU A 412 -27.90 39.85 -9.64
C LEU A 412 -29.17 40.18 -10.44
N ASP A 413 -30.16 39.29 -10.38
CA ASP A 413 -31.48 39.46 -11.00
C ASP A 413 -32.51 39.89 -9.93
N PRO A 414 -33.21 41.04 -10.08
CA PRO A 414 -34.25 41.47 -9.16
C PRO A 414 -35.44 40.50 -9.02
N GLU A 415 -35.67 39.61 -9.99
CA GLU A 415 -36.78 38.65 -9.98
C GLU A 415 -36.47 37.35 -9.20
N GLU A 416 -35.19 37.07 -8.93
CA GLU A 416 -34.75 35.88 -8.19
C GLU A 416 -34.67 36.11 -6.68
N LYS A 417 -34.97 35.07 -5.89
CA LYS A 417 -34.82 35.12 -4.43
C LYS A 417 -33.38 34.79 -4.04
N HIS A 418 -32.60 35.84 -3.75
CA HIS A 418 -31.24 35.72 -3.24
C HIS A 418 -31.17 35.71 -1.72
N ASP A 419 -30.23 34.95 -1.16
CA ASP A 419 -29.78 35.10 0.24
C ASP A 419 -28.51 35.96 0.27
N TYR A 420 -28.69 37.26 0.06
CA TYR A 420 -27.60 38.23 -0.04
C TYR A 420 -26.61 38.17 1.14
N GLN A 421 -27.07 37.85 2.35
CA GLN A 421 -26.18 37.76 3.51
C GLN A 421 -25.26 36.54 3.40
N SER A 422 -25.80 35.37 3.09
CA SER A 422 -25.00 34.14 2.96
C SER A 422 -24.08 34.20 1.74
N GLU A 423 -24.59 34.70 0.60
CA GLU A 423 -23.86 34.83 -0.67
C GLU A 423 -22.70 35.82 -0.55
N LEU A 424 -22.94 37.03 -0.04
CA LEU A 424 -21.87 38.01 0.18
C LEU A 424 -20.92 37.58 1.31
N SER A 425 -21.38 36.89 2.34
CA SER A 425 -20.48 36.37 3.38
C SER A 425 -19.51 35.32 2.83
N ALA A 426 -19.95 34.52 1.85
CA ALA A 426 -19.10 33.54 1.17
C ALA A 426 -18.04 34.22 0.30
N ILE A 427 -18.40 35.28 -0.43
CA ILE A 427 -17.48 36.03 -1.31
C ILE A 427 -16.50 36.87 -0.47
N LEU A 428 -16.99 37.58 0.54
CA LEU A 428 -16.21 38.51 1.37
C LEU A 428 -15.40 37.80 2.48
N GLY A 429 -15.52 36.48 2.60
CA GLY A 429 -14.79 35.65 3.56
C GLY A 429 -15.04 36.01 5.03
N SER A 430 -16.12 36.73 5.33
CA SER A 430 -16.46 37.24 6.66
C SER A 430 -17.98 37.35 6.81
N THR A 431 -18.47 37.35 8.04
CA THR A 431 -19.92 37.45 8.29
C THR A 431 -20.40 38.87 7.99
N VAL A 432 -21.16 39.03 6.91
CA VAL A 432 -21.75 40.30 6.49
C VAL A 432 -23.14 40.42 7.08
N LYS A 433 -23.40 41.51 7.83
CA LYS A 433 -24.74 41.81 8.35
C LYS A 433 -25.32 42.95 7.55
N LEU A 434 -26.31 42.64 6.71
CA LEU A 434 -27.03 43.62 5.91
C LEU A 434 -28.35 43.97 6.59
N GLY A 435 -28.61 45.26 6.81
CA GLY A 435 -29.90 45.77 7.26
C GLY A 435 -30.95 45.77 6.14
N PRO A 436 -32.24 45.96 6.46
CA PRO A 436 -33.32 45.96 5.46
C PRO A 436 -33.14 46.98 4.34
N LYS A 437 -32.52 48.14 4.63
CA LYS A 437 -32.21 49.18 3.64
C LYS A 437 -31.10 48.76 2.68
N GLU A 438 -30.06 48.10 3.16
CA GLU A 438 -28.93 47.67 2.33
C GLU A 438 -29.34 46.51 1.41
N ILE A 439 -30.22 45.62 1.88
CA ILE A 439 -30.84 44.58 1.05
C ILE A 439 -31.70 45.21 -0.05
N GLN A 440 -32.52 46.23 0.29
CA GLN A 440 -33.29 46.97 -0.70
C GLN A 440 -32.39 47.67 -1.72
N THR A 441 -31.28 48.26 -1.28
CA THR A 441 -30.30 48.89 -2.18
C THR A 441 -29.60 47.87 -3.09
N LEU A 442 -29.31 46.66 -2.62
CA LEU A 442 -28.79 45.58 -3.50
C LEU A 442 -29.80 45.15 -4.57
N GLN A 443 -31.11 45.29 -4.31
CA GLN A 443 -32.17 44.96 -5.28
C GLN A 443 -32.41 46.07 -6.30
N GLU A 444 -32.28 47.33 -5.88
CA GLU A 444 -32.56 48.50 -6.73
C GLU A 444 -31.33 48.99 -7.50
N ASP A 445 -30.15 49.00 -6.87
CA ASP A 445 -28.87 49.40 -7.47
C ASP A 445 -27.68 48.66 -6.82
N PRO A 446 -27.40 47.42 -7.24
CA PRO A 446 -26.31 46.61 -6.69
C PRO A 446 -24.93 47.30 -6.71
N ARG A 447 -24.66 48.14 -7.72
CA ARG A 447 -23.35 48.78 -7.91
C ARG A 447 -23.07 49.86 -6.88
N SER A 448 -24.10 50.48 -6.31
CA SER A 448 -23.95 51.51 -5.27
C SER A 448 -23.26 50.99 -4.00
N LEU A 449 -23.39 49.69 -3.71
CA LEU A 449 -22.78 49.04 -2.54
C LEU A 449 -21.42 48.40 -2.82
N LYS A 450 -20.92 48.45 -4.07
CA LYS A 450 -19.60 47.90 -4.41
C LYS A 450 -18.50 48.45 -3.49
N LYS A 451 -18.39 49.77 -3.38
CA LYS A 451 -17.32 50.42 -2.60
C LYS A 451 -17.32 50.01 -1.11
N PRO A 452 -18.43 50.09 -0.35
CA PRO A 452 -18.44 49.64 1.04
C PRO A 452 -18.21 48.13 1.18
N LEU A 453 -18.67 47.29 0.25
CA LEU A 453 -18.38 45.85 0.27
C LEU A 453 -16.90 45.56 0.00
N THR A 454 -16.26 46.29 -0.91
CA THR A 454 -14.81 46.22 -1.14
C THR A 454 -14.02 46.66 0.10
N GLU A 455 -14.43 47.72 0.80
CA GLU A 455 -13.76 48.12 2.05
C GLU A 455 -13.88 47.04 3.16
N ILE A 456 -15.05 46.39 3.24
CA ILE A 456 -15.25 45.23 4.14
C ILE A 456 -14.36 44.04 3.73
N LEU A 457 -14.24 43.76 2.42
CA LEU A 457 -13.37 42.71 1.88
C LEU A 457 -11.90 42.94 2.24
N HIS A 458 -11.39 44.16 2.00
CA HIS A 458 -10.01 44.51 2.28
C HIS A 458 -9.69 44.39 3.77
N SER A 459 -10.56 44.93 4.63
CA SER A 459 -10.38 44.86 6.08
C SER A 459 -10.50 43.43 6.62
N SER A 460 -11.41 42.61 6.08
CA SER A 460 -11.57 41.21 6.52
C SER A 460 -10.37 40.33 6.15
N LEU A 461 -9.86 40.45 4.92
CA LEU A 461 -8.70 39.71 4.45
C LEU A 461 -7.44 40.17 5.19
N THR A 462 -7.27 41.49 5.38
CA THR A 462 -6.14 42.03 6.13
C THR A 462 -6.19 41.60 7.60
N LEU A 463 -7.36 41.57 8.24
CA LEU A 463 -7.54 41.04 9.59
C LEU A 463 -7.09 39.58 9.69
N ASN A 464 -7.43 38.75 8.69
CA ASN A 464 -7.04 37.34 8.66
C ASN A 464 -5.53 37.18 8.53
N VAL A 465 -4.88 37.98 7.66
CA VAL A 465 -3.42 37.99 7.52
C VAL A 465 -2.76 38.50 8.81
N ALA A 466 -3.22 39.61 9.38
CA ALA A 466 -2.70 40.18 10.62
C ALA A 466 -2.78 39.17 11.79
N ARG A 467 -3.91 38.46 11.94
CA ARG A 467 -4.07 37.40 12.96
C ARG A 467 -3.05 36.28 12.76
N ARG A 468 -2.87 35.80 11.53
CA ARG A 468 -1.93 34.71 11.22
C ARG A 468 -0.49 35.16 11.45
N LEU A 469 -0.11 36.35 11.02
CA LEU A 469 1.20 36.94 11.22
C LEU A 469 1.53 37.08 12.70
N LEU A 470 0.65 37.74 13.47
CA LEU A 470 0.83 37.89 14.92
C LEU A 470 0.95 36.54 15.60
N MET A 471 0.03 35.60 15.35
CA MET A 471 0.07 34.27 15.95
C MET A 471 1.36 33.51 15.61
N THR A 472 1.84 33.63 14.37
CA THR A 472 3.07 32.95 13.93
C THR A 472 4.30 33.55 14.60
N LEU A 473 4.38 34.88 14.65
CA LEU A 473 5.51 35.60 15.23
C LEU A 473 5.54 35.46 16.76
N GLU A 474 4.43 35.67 17.45
CA GLU A 474 4.32 35.49 18.91
C GLU A 474 4.74 34.07 19.33
N ARG A 475 4.33 33.06 18.56
CA ARG A 475 4.76 31.67 18.80
C ARG A 475 6.25 31.46 18.55
N ARG A 476 6.83 32.09 17.54
CA ARG A 476 8.27 32.02 17.23
C ARG A 476 9.12 32.66 18.33
N PHE A 477 8.67 33.78 18.88
CA PHE A 477 9.37 34.51 19.95
C PHE A 477 9.03 34.00 21.35
N GLY A 478 7.96 33.23 21.53
CA GLY A 478 7.48 32.78 22.83
C GLY A 478 6.97 33.91 23.72
N GLU A 479 6.56 35.02 23.12
CA GLU A 479 6.11 36.24 23.80
C GLU A 479 4.76 36.69 23.24
N LYS A 480 3.88 37.22 24.11
CA LYS A 480 2.65 37.89 23.67
C LYS A 480 2.92 39.38 23.49
N TRP A 481 2.54 39.92 22.34
CA TRP A 481 2.69 41.33 22.03
C TRP A 481 1.41 42.10 22.37
N SER A 482 1.53 43.41 22.57
CA SER A 482 0.39 44.28 22.87
C SER A 482 -0.46 44.65 21.64
N LEU A 483 -0.03 44.25 20.45
CA LEU A 483 -0.70 44.53 19.18
C LEU A 483 -1.99 43.71 19.05
N LYS A 484 -3.11 44.39 18.77
CA LYS A 484 -4.39 43.72 18.49
C LYS A 484 -4.58 43.57 16.98
N PRO A 485 -4.99 42.38 16.48
CA PRO A 485 -5.21 42.18 15.06
C PRO A 485 -6.27 43.12 14.45
N ALA A 486 -7.27 43.54 15.24
CA ALA A 486 -8.31 44.46 14.79
C ALA A 486 -7.76 45.87 14.52
N ASP A 487 -6.77 46.32 15.30
CA ASP A 487 -6.17 47.63 15.13
C ASP A 487 -5.27 47.65 13.87
N LEU A 488 -4.64 46.52 13.56
CA LEU A 488 -3.81 46.33 12.36
C LEU A 488 -4.64 46.18 11.07
N ALA A 489 -5.86 45.66 11.15
CA ALA A 489 -6.69 45.34 9.99
C ALA A 489 -7.13 46.55 9.16
N ASN A 490 -7.15 47.73 9.79
CA ASN A 490 -7.57 48.98 9.15
C ASN A 490 -6.39 49.78 8.56
N LEU A 491 -5.16 49.26 8.65
CA LEU A 491 -3.96 49.93 8.19
C LEU A 491 -3.56 49.44 6.79
N PRO A 492 -2.92 50.29 5.97
CA PRO A 492 -2.19 49.81 4.81
C PRO A 492 -1.17 48.74 5.19
N PHE A 493 -0.96 47.74 4.33
CA PHE A 493 -0.05 46.63 4.64
C PHE A 493 1.38 47.11 4.95
N SER A 494 1.83 48.21 4.34
CA SER A 494 3.13 48.85 4.64
C SER A 494 3.25 49.32 6.10
N GLU A 495 2.18 49.88 6.67
CA GLU A 495 2.13 50.32 8.07
C GLU A 495 2.03 49.13 9.03
N LEU A 496 1.22 48.12 8.68
CA LEU A 496 1.17 46.84 9.40
C LEU A 496 2.56 46.21 9.48
N ARG A 497 3.26 46.12 8.34
CA ARG A 497 4.63 45.62 8.24
C ARG A 497 5.58 46.43 9.12
N ALA A 498 5.48 47.76 9.11
CA ALA A 498 6.34 48.62 9.93
C ALA A 498 6.14 48.33 11.43
N GLN A 499 4.88 48.26 11.90
CA GLN A 499 4.59 47.97 13.30
C GLN A 499 5.08 46.59 13.74
N LEU A 500 4.87 45.55 12.92
CA LEU A 500 5.38 44.21 13.20
C LEU A 500 6.92 44.17 13.20
N SER A 501 7.56 44.86 12.26
CA SER A 501 9.02 44.93 12.17
C SER A 501 9.63 45.63 13.39
N GLU A 502 8.99 46.69 13.89
CA GLU A 502 9.39 47.37 15.12
C GLU A 502 9.27 46.45 16.35
N GLN A 503 8.17 45.68 16.46
CA GLN A 503 8.02 44.70 17.54
C GLN A 503 9.05 43.57 17.47
N ILE A 504 9.37 43.09 16.28
CA ILE A 504 10.44 42.10 16.06
C ILE A 504 11.78 42.68 16.53
N SER A 505 12.14 43.88 16.08
CA SER A 505 13.39 44.54 16.47
C SER A 505 13.48 44.77 17.98
N SER A 506 12.41 45.23 18.62
CA SER A 506 12.31 45.40 20.07
C SER A 506 12.47 44.08 20.83
N SER A 507 11.85 42.99 20.34
CA SER A 507 11.96 41.66 20.96
C SER A 507 13.37 41.08 20.84
N LEU A 508 14.02 41.25 19.69
CA LEU A 508 15.42 40.82 19.47
C LEU A 508 16.40 41.65 20.31
N SER A 509 16.19 42.96 20.43
CA SER A 509 17.00 43.83 21.29
C SER A 509 16.90 43.42 22.76
N ARG A 510 15.67 43.18 23.26
CA ARG A 510 15.45 42.66 24.63
C ARG A 510 16.11 41.29 24.84
N ARG A 511 16.11 40.41 23.84
CA ARG A 511 16.83 39.13 23.89
C ARG A 511 18.34 39.35 24.07
N THR A 512 18.95 40.25 23.28
CA THR A 512 20.38 40.56 23.38
C THR A 512 20.73 41.15 24.75
N GLU A 513 19.94 42.11 25.24
CA GLU A 513 20.14 42.74 26.55
C GLU A 513 20.03 41.72 27.69
N ARG A 514 19.06 40.80 27.62
CA ARG A 514 18.91 39.73 28.62
C ARG A 514 20.12 38.79 28.66
N LEU A 515 20.70 38.45 27.51
CA LEU A 515 21.80 37.50 27.40
C LEU A 515 23.16 38.13 27.71
N PHE A 516 23.40 39.38 27.30
CA PHE A 516 24.72 40.03 27.30
C PHE A 516 24.76 41.46 27.86
N GLY A 517 23.65 41.97 28.43
CA GLY A 517 23.55 43.31 29.01
C GLY A 517 24.18 43.43 30.40
N GLU A 518 23.57 44.23 31.28
CA GLU A 518 24.15 44.52 32.62
C GLU A 518 24.22 43.31 33.57
N ASN A 519 23.29 42.36 33.45
CA ASN A 519 23.28 41.14 34.26
C ASN A 519 23.21 39.88 33.36
N PRO A 520 24.29 39.59 32.61
CA PRO A 520 24.29 38.65 31.50
C PRO A 520 24.03 37.22 31.97
N GLU A 521 22.94 36.62 31.49
CA GLU A 521 22.58 35.22 31.83
C GLU A 521 23.72 34.25 31.49
N VAL A 522 24.31 34.39 30.29
CA VAL A 522 25.35 33.47 29.81
C VAL A 522 26.61 33.58 30.67
N ALA A 523 27.05 34.80 30.99
CA ALA A 523 28.26 34.97 31.81
C ALA A 523 28.02 34.51 33.25
N ARG A 524 26.83 34.75 33.82
CA ARG A 524 26.48 34.27 35.17
C ARG A 524 26.51 32.74 35.26
N ASP A 525 25.99 32.07 34.23
CA ASP A 525 25.97 30.62 34.17
C ASP A 525 27.39 30.05 34.01
N LEU A 526 28.25 30.70 33.23
CA LEU A 526 29.68 30.36 33.15
C LEU A 526 30.40 30.60 34.50
N ASP A 527 30.15 31.73 35.16
CA ASP A 527 30.71 32.07 36.47
C ASP A 527 30.27 31.10 37.58
N SER A 528 29.04 30.57 37.48
CA SER A 528 28.53 29.57 38.42
C SER A 528 29.18 28.19 38.23
N ASN A 529 29.88 27.97 37.11
CA ASN A 529 30.51 26.69 36.74
C ASN A 529 32.03 26.84 36.52
N GLN A 530 32.72 27.62 37.37
CA GLN A 530 34.18 27.82 37.26
C GLN A 530 35.00 26.53 37.22
N GLY A 531 34.65 25.51 38.03
CA GLY A 531 35.37 24.24 37.99
C GLY A 531 35.27 23.52 36.64
N LEU A 532 34.12 23.64 35.96
CA LEU A 532 33.92 23.07 34.63
C LEU A 532 34.70 23.87 33.56
N LEU A 533 34.87 25.19 33.74
CA LEU A 533 35.72 26.03 32.89
C LEU A 533 37.20 25.66 32.99
N GLU A 534 37.67 25.29 34.17
CA GLU A 534 39.05 24.81 34.36
C GLU A 534 39.25 23.43 33.71
N GLU A 535 38.30 22.50 33.90
CA GLU A 535 38.33 21.17 33.30
C GLU A 535 38.29 21.24 31.76
N ALA A 536 37.51 22.17 31.20
CA ALA A 536 37.37 22.37 29.75
C ALA A 536 38.61 22.85 29.00
N LEU A 537 39.71 23.19 29.70
CA LEU A 537 40.99 23.49 29.06
C LEU A 537 41.75 22.22 28.65
N GLU A 538 41.47 21.10 29.32
CA GLU A 538 42.15 19.82 29.12
C GLU A 538 41.21 18.71 28.66
N ASP A 539 39.90 18.85 28.89
CA ASP A 539 38.86 17.87 28.53
C ASP A 539 37.81 18.45 27.57
N ASP A 540 37.75 17.89 26.37
CA ASP A 540 36.77 18.22 25.34
C ASP A 540 35.32 17.93 25.79
N ASP A 541 35.09 16.93 26.63
CA ASP A 541 33.75 16.62 27.13
C ASP A 541 33.24 17.70 28.09
N ALA A 542 34.12 18.27 28.93
CA ALA A 542 33.81 19.42 29.76
C ALA A 542 33.54 20.67 28.92
N LEU A 543 34.32 20.91 27.86
CA LEU A 543 34.09 22.01 26.93
C LEU A 543 32.73 21.87 26.20
N LEU A 544 32.40 20.67 25.71
CA LEU A 544 31.11 20.40 25.08
C LEU A 544 29.94 20.67 26.05
N LYS A 545 30.05 20.22 27.31
CA LYS A 545 29.03 20.48 28.34
C LYS A 545 28.85 21.98 28.59
N LEU A 546 29.93 22.76 28.65
CA LEU A 546 29.86 24.23 28.79
C LEU A 546 29.15 24.88 27.61
N LEU A 547 29.48 24.48 26.38
CA LEU A 547 28.83 25.00 25.18
C LEU A 547 27.35 24.62 25.12
N GLN A 548 26.98 23.40 25.52
CA GLN A 548 25.58 23.01 25.65
C GLN A 548 24.86 23.86 26.71
N LEU A 549 25.54 24.21 27.80
CA LEU A 549 25.00 25.06 28.87
C LEU A 549 24.73 26.49 28.39
N THR A 550 25.56 27.05 27.50
CA THR A 550 25.33 28.40 26.93
C THR A 550 24.13 28.42 25.97
N THR A 551 23.86 27.31 25.27
CA THR A 551 22.73 27.20 24.32
C THR A 551 21.36 27.06 24.99
N GLN A 552 21.30 26.62 26.24
CA GLN A 552 20.03 26.34 26.92
C GLN A 552 19.81 27.26 28.11
N GLY A 553 18.56 27.70 28.32
CA GLY A 553 18.15 28.48 29.48
C GLY A 553 16.96 27.86 30.19
N LYS A 554 16.88 27.97 31.51
CA LYS A 554 15.74 27.49 32.29
C LYS A 554 14.82 28.65 32.65
N HIS A 555 13.53 28.53 32.34
CA HIS A 555 12.51 29.47 32.81
C HIS A 555 11.40 28.72 33.55
N ILE A 556 10.76 29.41 34.50
CA ILE A 556 9.57 28.88 35.18
C ILE A 556 8.36 29.14 34.25
N GLY A 557 7.93 28.09 33.56
CA GLY A 557 6.68 28.10 32.80
C GLY A 557 5.51 27.62 33.65
N PHE A 558 4.30 27.78 33.13
CA PHE A 558 3.09 27.17 33.68
C PHE A 558 2.54 26.17 32.66
N ASP A 559 2.24 24.95 33.09
CA ASP A 559 1.56 23.97 32.25
C ASP A 559 0.12 24.45 31.97
N GLU A 560 -0.22 24.67 30.70
CA GLU A 560 -1.53 25.16 30.26
C GLU A 560 -2.70 24.28 30.69
N ARG A 561 -2.44 22.99 30.97
CA ARG A 561 -3.48 22.02 31.34
C ARG A 561 -3.59 21.80 32.85
N THR A 562 -2.50 21.94 33.59
CA THR A 562 -2.46 21.68 35.04
C THR A 562 -2.26 22.93 35.90
N HIS A 563 -2.00 24.07 35.28
CA HIS A 563 -1.63 25.35 35.91
C HIS A 563 -0.48 25.24 36.92
N LYS A 564 0.32 24.16 36.87
CA LYS A 564 1.47 23.96 37.74
C LYS A 564 2.69 24.68 37.20
N ARG A 565 3.50 25.23 38.11
CA ARG A 565 4.82 25.76 37.81
C ARG A 565 5.72 24.61 37.37
N GLU A 566 6.23 24.68 36.15
CA GLU A 566 7.12 23.69 35.57
C GLU A 566 8.37 24.40 35.04
N MET A 567 9.55 23.88 35.37
CA MET A 567 10.80 24.37 34.80
C MET A 567 10.89 23.92 33.35
N ARG A 568 10.86 24.86 32.41
CA ARG A 568 10.99 24.58 30.99
C ARG A 568 12.32 25.09 30.48
N THR A 569 13.06 24.21 29.83
CA THR A 569 14.26 24.54 29.07
C THR A 569 13.86 25.21 27.76
N HIS A 570 14.50 26.32 27.42
CA HIS A 570 14.33 27.02 26.13
C HIS A 570 15.70 27.22 25.49
N SER A 571 15.76 27.24 24.16
CA SER A 571 16.98 27.58 23.44
C SER A 571 17.27 29.07 23.57
N ARG A 572 18.50 29.42 23.97
CA ARG A 572 18.98 30.79 24.12
C ARG A 572 19.67 31.29 22.87
N LEU A 573 20.48 30.45 22.23
CA LEU A 573 21.26 30.75 21.03
C LEU A 573 21.49 29.48 20.23
N ASN A 574 21.71 29.63 18.92
CA ASN A 574 22.04 28.52 18.02
C ASN A 574 23.32 28.81 17.23
N TYR A 575 24.39 28.07 17.53
CA TYR A 575 25.70 28.23 16.88
C TYR A 575 25.68 27.98 15.37
N VAL A 576 24.67 27.28 14.84
CA VAL A 576 24.52 26.98 13.40
C VAL A 576 24.68 28.23 12.53
N PHE A 577 24.11 29.38 12.94
CA PHE A 577 24.10 30.58 12.10
C PHE A 577 25.50 31.21 11.94
N VAL A 578 26.34 31.19 12.98
CA VAL A 578 27.72 31.71 12.88
C VAL A 578 28.62 30.76 12.12
N ILE A 579 28.40 29.46 12.23
CA ILE A 579 29.18 28.48 11.47
C ILE A 579 28.78 28.47 9.99
N ALA A 580 27.52 28.79 9.67
CA ALA A 580 27.01 28.85 8.29
C ALA A 580 27.79 29.81 7.38
N ASP A 581 28.12 31.01 7.87
CA ASP A 581 28.90 32.02 7.13
C ASP A 581 30.33 31.54 6.84
N GLU A 582 30.93 30.77 7.75
CA GLU A 582 32.27 30.22 7.56
C GLU A 582 32.28 29.11 6.51
N ILE A 583 31.41 28.11 6.64
CA ILE A 583 31.39 26.98 5.72
C ILE A 583 30.98 27.43 4.31
N GLY A 584 30.18 28.49 4.20
CA GLY A 584 29.80 29.10 2.92
C GLY A 584 30.99 29.68 2.13
N ARG A 585 32.13 29.91 2.79
CA ARG A 585 33.38 30.38 2.14
C ARG A 585 34.31 29.25 1.71
N GLN A 586 33.99 28.00 2.05
CA GLN A 586 34.81 26.84 1.73
C GLN A 586 34.41 26.24 0.37
N SER A 587 35.32 25.49 -0.26
CA SER A 587 34.98 24.71 -1.45
C SER A 587 34.14 23.48 -1.07
N ALA A 588 33.23 23.07 -1.97
CA ALA A 588 32.35 21.93 -1.74
C ALA A 588 33.12 20.63 -1.44
N GLU A 589 34.25 20.40 -2.11
CA GLU A 589 35.09 19.22 -1.91
C GLU A 589 35.72 19.19 -0.52
N VAL A 590 36.32 20.31 -0.08
CA VAL A 590 36.94 20.41 1.26
C VAL A 590 35.90 20.25 2.35
N LEU A 591 34.75 20.92 2.22
CA LEU A 591 33.67 20.84 3.20
C LEU A 591 33.08 19.42 3.26
N SER A 592 32.86 18.78 2.11
CA SER A 592 32.36 17.40 2.03
C SER A 592 33.31 16.44 2.76
N ASN A 593 34.62 16.53 2.52
CA ASN A 593 35.60 15.65 3.18
C ASN A 593 35.63 15.88 4.70
N ARG A 594 35.60 17.14 5.15
CA ARG A 594 35.59 17.47 6.58
C ARG A 594 34.32 16.95 7.29
N ILE A 595 33.15 17.09 6.66
CA ILE A 595 31.89 16.57 7.21
C ILE A 595 31.92 15.04 7.27
N LEU A 596 32.41 14.39 6.21
CA LEU A 596 32.50 12.93 6.14
C LEU A 596 33.44 12.36 7.19
N GLU A 597 34.60 12.99 7.39
CA GLU A 597 35.55 12.61 8.44
C GLU A 597 34.92 12.73 9.83
N HIS A 598 34.24 13.85 10.13
CA HIS A 598 33.53 14.04 11.39
C HIS A 598 32.45 12.97 11.63
N LEU A 599 31.66 12.65 10.60
CA LEU A 599 30.58 11.66 10.72
C LEU A 599 31.11 10.23 10.80
N HIS A 600 32.24 9.93 10.16
CA HIS A 600 32.91 8.64 10.32
C HIS A 600 33.46 8.47 11.74
N ASN A 601 34.06 9.51 12.31
CA ASN A 601 34.49 9.49 13.71
C ASN A 601 33.30 9.36 14.67
N ALA A 602 32.16 9.99 14.36
CA ALA A 602 30.92 9.79 15.12
C ALA A 602 30.42 8.34 15.04
N GLU A 603 30.56 7.69 13.88
CA GLU A 603 30.19 6.30 13.64
C GLU A 603 31.06 5.35 14.48
N GLN A 604 32.38 5.56 14.48
CA GLN A 604 33.32 4.81 15.32
C GLN A 604 33.02 5.02 16.81
N LYS A 605 32.73 6.26 17.22
CA LYS A 605 32.41 6.55 18.62
C LYS A 605 31.12 5.87 19.09
N LEU A 606 30.14 5.71 18.20
CA LEU A 606 28.94 4.93 18.50
C LEU A 606 29.27 3.44 18.67
N ALA A 607 30.15 2.88 17.85
CA ALA A 607 30.64 1.52 18.01
C ALA A 607 31.22 1.29 19.42
N GLU A 608 32.12 2.19 19.85
CA GLU A 608 32.71 2.17 21.19
C GLU A 608 31.64 2.22 22.28
N ILE A 609 30.67 3.15 22.16
CA ILE A 609 29.55 3.30 23.11
C ILE A 609 28.72 2.02 23.19
N PHE A 610 28.42 1.36 22.06
CA PHE A 610 27.70 0.09 22.05
C PHE A 610 28.52 -1.03 22.69
N GLY A 611 29.83 -1.08 22.44
CA GLY A 611 30.74 -2.05 23.03
C GLY A 611 30.80 -1.93 24.56
N ALA A 612 31.00 -0.72 25.05
CA ALA A 612 31.01 -0.41 26.48
C ALA A 612 29.65 -0.68 27.14
N HIS A 613 28.55 -0.40 26.44
CA HIS A 613 27.21 -0.72 26.92
C HIS A 613 27.01 -2.24 27.08
N GLU A 614 27.32 -3.03 26.05
CA GLU A 614 27.16 -4.48 26.10
C GLU A 614 28.07 -5.10 27.18
N TRP A 615 29.29 -4.61 27.32
CA TRP A 615 30.20 -5.02 28.39
C TRP A 615 29.62 -4.73 29.78
N SER A 616 29.05 -3.54 29.96
CA SER A 616 28.34 -3.18 31.19
C SER A 616 27.14 -4.10 31.46
N GLN A 617 26.39 -4.51 30.42
CA GLN A 617 25.30 -5.47 30.56
C GLN A 617 25.80 -6.87 30.96
N LEU A 618 26.94 -7.32 30.43
CA LEU A 618 27.53 -8.60 30.83
C LEU A 618 27.96 -8.57 32.31
N LEU A 619 28.58 -7.47 32.75
CA LEU A 619 28.96 -7.26 34.15
C LEU A 619 27.73 -7.25 35.09
N LEU A 620 26.70 -6.49 34.76
CA LEU A 620 25.50 -6.33 35.59
C LEU A 620 24.69 -7.62 35.74
N ASN A 621 24.69 -8.47 34.71
CA ASN A 621 23.92 -9.72 34.69
C ASN A 621 24.77 -10.97 34.97
N GLU A 622 26.05 -10.80 35.35
CA GLU A 622 27.01 -11.88 35.60
C GLU A 622 27.10 -12.91 34.45
N LEU A 623 26.96 -12.44 33.21
CA LEU A 623 26.98 -13.28 32.01
C LEU A 623 28.41 -13.48 31.52
N LYS A 624 28.67 -14.65 30.93
CA LYS A 624 29.97 -15.01 30.31
C LYS A 624 29.94 -14.79 28.80
N LEU A 625 31.12 -14.68 28.19
CA LEU A 625 31.24 -14.57 26.72
C LEU A 625 30.70 -15.81 25.99
N SER A 626 30.68 -16.98 26.63
CA SER A 626 30.05 -18.20 26.08
C SER A 626 28.55 -18.05 25.80
N GLY A 627 27.87 -17.14 26.50
CA GLY A 627 26.44 -16.83 26.32
C GLY A 627 26.12 -15.88 25.17
N LEU A 628 27.15 -15.31 24.52
CA LEU A 628 26.95 -14.39 23.39
C LEU A 628 26.45 -15.11 22.12
N PRO A 629 25.77 -14.41 21.20
CA PRO A 629 25.36 -14.98 19.91
C PRO A 629 26.54 -15.60 19.16
N GLU A 630 26.29 -16.69 18.43
CA GLU A 630 27.32 -17.43 17.68
C GLU A 630 28.16 -16.52 16.76
N LYS A 631 27.53 -15.60 16.03
CA LYS A 631 28.25 -14.65 15.16
C LYS A 631 29.23 -13.77 15.95
N THR A 632 28.82 -13.25 17.10
CA THR A 632 29.67 -12.43 17.97
C THR A 632 30.83 -13.25 18.54
N ARG A 633 30.57 -14.49 18.97
CA ARG A 633 31.62 -15.41 19.44
C ARG A 633 32.63 -15.74 18.35
N SER A 634 32.18 -16.00 17.12
CA SER A 634 33.06 -16.24 15.98
C SER A 634 33.91 -15.02 15.63
N ALA A 635 33.33 -13.82 15.68
CA ALA A 635 34.06 -12.57 15.45
C ALA A 635 35.11 -12.31 16.54
N LEU A 636 34.75 -12.53 17.82
CA LEU A 636 35.68 -12.42 18.95
C LEU A 636 36.82 -13.45 18.85
N ASN A 637 36.51 -14.69 18.46
CA ASN A 637 37.54 -15.71 18.27
C ASN A 637 38.48 -15.36 17.11
N ALA A 638 37.96 -14.83 16.01
CA ALA A 638 38.79 -14.38 14.88
C ALA A 638 39.75 -13.25 15.27
N GLU A 639 39.30 -12.30 16.08
CA GLU A 639 40.12 -11.16 16.54
C GLU A 639 41.13 -11.54 17.63
N LEU A 640 40.72 -12.33 18.63
CA LEU A 640 41.56 -12.69 19.77
C LEU A 640 42.49 -13.88 19.48
N GLY A 641 42.11 -14.72 18.53
CA GLY A 641 42.75 -16.00 18.21
C GLY A 641 42.36 -17.14 19.16
N ASP A 642 42.34 -18.36 18.63
CA ASP A 642 41.83 -19.57 19.32
C ASP A 642 42.43 -19.77 20.73
N SER A 643 43.73 -19.53 20.89
CA SER A 643 44.42 -19.77 22.16
C SER A 643 44.00 -18.82 23.29
N VAL A 644 43.66 -17.57 22.95
CA VAL A 644 43.21 -16.56 23.92
C VAL A 644 41.72 -16.73 24.18
N TRP A 645 40.93 -16.94 23.12
CA TRP A 645 39.50 -17.17 23.22
C TRP A 645 39.14 -18.32 24.19
N GLN A 646 39.83 -19.46 24.08
CA GLN A 646 39.57 -20.61 24.96
C GLN A 646 39.84 -20.32 26.45
N LYS A 647 40.70 -19.34 26.77
CA LYS A 647 40.97 -18.94 28.16
C LYS A 647 39.88 -18.02 28.71
N VAL A 648 39.38 -17.11 27.86
CA VAL A 648 38.51 -16.00 28.27
C VAL A 648 37.02 -16.35 28.15
N VAL A 649 36.65 -17.27 27.25
CA VAL A 649 35.24 -17.56 26.91
C VAL A 649 34.34 -17.93 28.11
N ASP A 650 34.89 -18.67 29.07
CA ASP A 650 34.19 -19.10 30.29
C ASP A 650 34.68 -18.39 31.56
N GLN A 651 35.55 -17.41 31.41
CA GLN A 651 36.06 -16.59 32.51
C GLN A 651 34.99 -15.59 32.99
N SER A 652 35.06 -15.20 34.25
CA SER A 652 34.21 -14.12 34.78
C SER A 652 34.67 -12.79 34.19
N ILE A 653 33.73 -11.94 33.77
CA ILE A 653 34.04 -10.65 33.10
C ILE A 653 34.97 -9.74 33.93
N PRO A 654 34.82 -9.61 35.27
CA PRO A 654 35.74 -8.82 36.10
C PRO A 654 37.18 -9.34 36.16
N ASP A 655 37.41 -10.62 35.83
CA ASP A 655 38.74 -11.24 35.89
C ASP A 655 39.52 -11.07 34.57
N ILE A 656 38.89 -10.52 33.53
CA ILE A 656 39.49 -10.31 32.21
C ILE A 656 40.41 -9.09 32.28
N GLU A 657 41.63 -9.21 31.75
CA GLU A 657 42.60 -8.12 31.70
C GLU A 657 42.08 -6.92 30.89
N ASP A 658 42.38 -5.69 31.32
CA ASP A 658 41.84 -4.46 30.74
C ASP A 658 42.13 -4.32 29.23
N GLU A 659 43.33 -4.68 28.79
CA GLU A 659 43.72 -4.64 27.37
C GLU A 659 42.88 -5.60 26.52
N LEU A 660 42.54 -6.78 27.06
CA LEU A 660 41.66 -7.73 26.40
C LEU A 660 40.20 -7.25 26.45
N ALA A 661 39.78 -6.64 27.55
CA ALA A 661 38.44 -6.08 27.71
C ALA A 661 38.16 -4.99 26.67
N GLU A 662 39.11 -4.11 26.39
CA GLU A 662 38.98 -3.06 25.35
C GLU A 662 38.82 -3.67 23.95
N ARG A 663 39.66 -4.66 23.60
CA ARG A 663 39.55 -5.37 22.31
C ARG A 663 38.21 -6.08 22.16
N ILE A 664 37.74 -6.74 23.23
CA ILE A 664 36.42 -7.40 23.24
C ILE A 664 35.30 -6.39 23.06
N GLN A 665 35.35 -5.27 23.78
CA GLN A 665 34.37 -4.18 23.67
C GLN A 665 34.29 -3.65 22.24
N ASN A 666 35.43 -3.39 21.59
CA ASN A 666 35.45 -2.89 20.21
C ASN A 666 34.77 -3.85 19.22
N VAL A 667 35.07 -5.15 19.31
CA VAL A 667 34.42 -6.17 18.45
C VAL A 667 32.92 -6.25 18.74
N MET A 668 32.53 -6.27 20.02
CA MET A 668 31.13 -6.31 20.43
C MET A 668 30.36 -5.08 19.93
N GLY A 669 30.98 -3.90 20.02
CA GLY A 669 30.45 -2.64 19.53
C GLY A 669 30.13 -2.69 18.04
N ASN A 670 31.12 -3.08 17.23
CA ASN A 670 30.96 -3.25 15.78
C ASN A 670 29.86 -4.28 15.42
N GLN A 671 29.79 -5.40 16.16
CA GLN A 671 28.76 -6.41 15.94
C GLN A 671 27.36 -5.87 16.28
N THR A 672 27.23 -5.12 17.36
CA THR A 672 25.96 -4.49 17.77
C THR A 672 25.53 -3.43 16.77
N GLN A 673 26.44 -2.55 16.33
CA GLN A 673 26.18 -1.54 15.31
C GLN A 673 25.74 -2.16 13.98
N ASN A 674 26.44 -3.20 13.50
CA ASN A 674 26.06 -3.91 12.30
C ASN A 674 24.66 -4.59 12.42
N ARG A 675 24.28 -5.06 13.62
CA ARG A 675 22.91 -5.57 13.86
C ARG A 675 21.88 -4.44 13.80
N ILE A 676 22.19 -3.27 14.34
CA ILE A 676 21.35 -2.07 14.27
C ILE A 676 21.19 -1.63 12.81
N TYR A 677 22.26 -1.58 12.02
CA TYR A 677 22.20 -1.26 10.59
C TYR A 677 21.36 -2.25 9.81
N ARG A 678 21.48 -3.54 10.10
CA ARG A 678 20.62 -4.57 9.50
C ARG A 678 19.14 -4.31 9.79
N ASP A 679 18.79 -4.06 11.04
CA ASP A 679 17.39 -3.77 11.43
C ASP A 679 16.89 -2.48 10.78
N LEU A 680 17.70 -1.42 10.82
CA LEU A 680 17.39 -0.11 10.23
C LEU A 680 17.16 -0.20 8.72
N LEU A 681 18.08 -0.83 7.98
CA LEU A 681 17.96 -1.02 6.54
C LEU A 681 16.70 -1.83 6.18
N LEU A 682 16.47 -2.96 6.86
CA LEU A 682 15.30 -3.80 6.60
C LEU A 682 14.00 -3.07 6.89
N ARG A 683 13.93 -2.35 8.00
CA ARG A 683 12.75 -1.59 8.40
C ARG A 683 12.47 -0.47 7.41
N THR A 684 13.45 0.39 7.12
CA THR A 684 13.28 1.52 6.20
C THR A 684 12.92 1.06 4.79
N ILE A 685 13.61 0.05 4.24
CA ILE A 685 13.27 -0.50 2.93
C ILE A 685 11.85 -1.07 2.92
N THR A 686 11.45 -1.77 3.98
CA THR A 686 10.11 -2.38 4.04
C THR A 686 9.01 -1.32 4.12
N GLU A 687 9.17 -0.31 4.98
CA GLU A 687 8.21 0.78 5.14
C GLU A 687 8.07 1.58 3.83
N SER A 688 9.19 2.01 3.23
CA SER A 688 9.17 2.76 1.97
C SER A 688 8.65 1.93 0.80
N TRP A 689 8.93 0.63 0.74
CA TRP A 689 8.41 -0.26 -0.30
C TRP A 689 6.89 -0.42 -0.24
N VAL A 690 6.31 -0.53 0.96
CA VAL A 690 4.84 -0.61 1.14
C VAL A 690 4.17 0.68 0.68
N GLU A 691 4.75 1.83 1.03
CA GLU A 691 4.26 3.13 0.56
C GLU A 691 4.37 3.24 -0.96
N TYR A 692 5.50 2.84 -1.54
CA TYR A 692 5.72 2.81 -2.97
C TYR A 692 4.69 1.95 -3.71
N LEU A 693 4.42 0.72 -3.25
CA LEU A 693 3.39 -0.14 -3.84
C LEU A 693 2.00 0.51 -3.80
N THR A 694 1.69 1.22 -2.72
CA THR A 694 0.43 1.98 -2.60
C THR A 694 0.38 3.11 -3.63
N LYS A 695 1.47 3.86 -3.79
CA LYS A 695 1.58 4.93 -4.81
C LYS A 695 1.47 4.34 -6.23
N MET A 696 2.02 3.16 -6.49
CA MET A 696 1.97 2.49 -7.79
C MET A 696 0.58 1.96 -8.15
N GLU A 697 -0.20 1.49 -7.18
CA GLU A 697 -1.60 1.12 -7.40
C GLU A 697 -2.44 2.35 -7.78
N ALA A 698 -2.25 3.47 -7.06
CA ALA A 698 -2.90 4.74 -7.39
C ALA A 698 -2.51 5.23 -8.79
N LEU A 699 -1.23 5.13 -9.16
CA LEU A 699 -0.71 5.48 -10.48
C LEU A 699 -1.36 4.66 -11.60
N ARG A 700 -1.53 3.35 -11.39
CA ARG A 700 -2.17 2.46 -12.37
C ARG A 700 -3.61 2.90 -12.65
N VAL A 701 -4.36 3.27 -11.60
CA VAL A 701 -5.73 3.76 -11.74
C VAL A 701 -5.78 5.13 -12.43
N SER A 702 -4.92 6.08 -12.04
CA SER A 702 -4.94 7.44 -12.62
C SER A 702 -4.56 7.46 -14.10
N ILE A 703 -3.54 6.69 -14.50
CA ILE A 703 -3.07 6.66 -15.89
C ILE A 703 -4.10 6.04 -16.84
N SER A 704 -4.93 5.11 -16.35
CA SER A 704 -6.06 4.61 -17.14
C SER A 704 -7.09 5.71 -17.47
N MET A 705 -7.17 6.78 -16.67
CA MET A 705 -8.00 7.96 -16.95
C MET A 705 -7.26 9.00 -17.82
N GLU A 706 -5.94 8.94 -17.94
CA GLU A 706 -5.17 9.82 -18.84
C GLU A 706 -5.12 9.32 -20.29
N SER A 707 -5.56 8.09 -20.57
CA SER A 707 -5.67 7.56 -21.94
C SER A 707 -6.62 8.38 -22.83
N TYR A 708 -7.52 9.15 -22.22
CA TYR A 708 -8.38 10.12 -22.90
C TYR A 708 -7.59 11.30 -23.53
N ALA A 709 -6.33 11.52 -23.12
CA ALA A 709 -5.47 12.59 -23.61
C ALA A 709 -4.53 12.19 -24.79
N GLN A 710 -4.84 11.09 -25.50
CA GLN A 710 -4.12 10.62 -26.70
C GLN A 710 -2.61 10.31 -26.52
N ARG A 711 -2.17 10.01 -25.29
CA ARG A 711 -0.82 9.51 -25.02
C ARG A 711 -0.88 8.02 -24.68
N ASP A 712 0.16 7.27 -25.05
CA ASP A 712 0.27 5.85 -24.69
C ASP A 712 0.37 5.71 -23.15
N PRO A 713 -0.65 5.12 -22.50
CA PRO A 713 -0.69 5.00 -21.05
C PRO A 713 0.46 4.17 -20.49
N LEU A 714 0.93 3.14 -21.21
CA LEU A 714 2.01 2.29 -20.75
C LEU A 714 3.34 3.06 -20.72
N VAL A 715 3.59 3.91 -21.72
CA VAL A 715 4.80 4.74 -21.76
C VAL A 715 4.79 5.75 -20.62
N GLN A 716 3.65 6.39 -20.34
CA GLN A 716 3.52 7.29 -19.19
C GLN A 716 3.73 6.56 -17.87
N TYR A 717 3.15 5.37 -17.72
CA TYR A 717 3.31 4.56 -16.52
C TYR A 717 4.77 4.20 -16.29
N LYS A 718 5.48 3.70 -17.32
CA LYS A 718 6.91 3.36 -17.21
C LYS A 718 7.75 4.57 -16.79
N ARG A 719 7.48 5.74 -17.37
CA ARG A 719 8.20 6.97 -17.02
C ARG A 719 7.95 7.39 -15.58
N GLN A 720 6.69 7.50 -15.16
CA GLN A 720 6.32 7.91 -13.80
C GLN A 720 6.80 6.87 -12.76
N ALA A 721 6.63 5.58 -13.05
CA ALA A 721 7.11 4.49 -12.21
C ALA A 721 8.63 4.53 -12.02
N SER A 722 9.40 4.89 -13.06
CA SER A 722 10.85 5.05 -12.97
C SER A 722 11.24 6.23 -12.07
N THR A 723 10.57 7.38 -12.19
CA THR A 723 10.80 8.53 -11.31
C THR A 723 10.49 8.16 -9.86
N MET A 724 9.30 7.61 -9.61
CA MET A 724 8.87 7.21 -8.27
C MET A 724 9.78 6.14 -7.66
N PHE A 725 10.39 5.27 -8.47
CA PHE A 725 11.33 4.27 -7.99
C PHE A 725 12.68 4.89 -7.59
N SER A 726 13.17 5.88 -8.35
CA SER A 726 14.33 6.67 -7.94
C SER A 726 14.07 7.43 -6.65
N ASP A 727 12.86 7.99 -6.50
CA ASP A 727 12.42 8.69 -5.28
C ASP A 727 12.39 7.71 -4.10
N LEU A 728 11.83 6.50 -4.27
CA LEU A 728 11.89 5.43 -3.27
C LEU A 728 13.32 5.14 -2.81
N LEU A 729 14.27 5.00 -3.74
CA LEU A 729 15.67 4.75 -3.37
C LEU A 729 16.27 5.93 -2.59
N SER A 730 15.86 7.16 -2.89
CA SER A 730 16.27 8.34 -2.13
C SER A 730 15.64 8.40 -0.75
N GLU A 731 14.34 8.11 -0.64
CA GLU A 731 13.59 8.01 0.62
C GLU A 731 14.23 6.96 1.54
N VAL A 732 14.65 5.81 0.98
CA VAL A 732 15.36 4.77 1.73
C VAL A 732 16.69 5.28 2.28
N ARG A 733 17.54 5.91 1.45
CA ARG A 733 18.84 6.45 1.90
C ARG A 733 18.65 7.50 3.00
N GLN A 734 17.75 8.45 2.79
CA GLN A 734 17.45 9.49 3.77
C GLN A 734 16.92 8.90 5.08
N GLY A 735 16.01 7.93 5.00
CA GLY A 735 15.49 7.23 6.16
C GLY A 735 16.60 6.55 6.98
N VAL A 736 17.56 5.88 6.34
CA VAL A 736 18.70 5.27 7.04
C VAL A 736 19.56 6.34 7.72
N ILE A 737 19.96 7.39 6.99
CA ILE A 737 20.84 8.45 7.49
C ILE A 737 20.20 9.22 8.66
N SER A 738 18.89 9.47 8.61
CA SER A 738 18.16 10.16 9.68
C SER A 738 18.15 9.42 11.02
N TYR A 739 18.35 8.09 11.02
CA TYR A 739 18.30 7.28 12.24
C TYR A 739 19.65 6.69 12.66
N MET A 740 20.63 6.56 11.76
CA MET A 740 21.87 5.82 12.04
C MET A 740 22.65 6.33 13.27
N PHE A 741 22.67 7.64 13.53
CA PHE A 741 23.34 8.23 14.71
C PHE A 741 22.41 8.47 15.91
N ARG A 742 21.10 8.26 15.73
CA ARG A 742 20.07 8.48 16.77
C ARG A 742 19.78 7.22 17.58
N TYR A 743 20.16 6.05 17.09
CA TYR A 743 20.07 4.82 17.86
C TYR A 743 21.09 4.85 19.00
N ARG A 744 20.61 4.86 20.26
CA ARG A 744 21.46 4.99 21.45
C ARG A 744 21.01 3.99 22.52
N PRO A 745 21.92 3.44 23.34
CA PRO A 745 21.52 2.67 24.50
C PRO A 745 20.85 3.61 25.53
N VAL A 746 19.56 3.39 25.80
CA VAL A 746 18.75 4.21 26.71
C VAL A 746 18.89 3.71 28.15
N LYS A 747 18.82 4.60 29.15
CA LYS A 747 18.73 4.16 30.56
C LYS A 747 17.45 3.35 30.79
N PRO A 748 17.46 2.27 31.61
CA PRO A 748 16.24 1.58 32.00
C PRO A 748 15.16 2.51 32.60
N ALA A 749 15.58 3.58 33.31
CA ALA A 749 14.68 4.59 33.86
C ALA A 749 14.10 5.59 32.83
N GLU A 750 14.79 5.82 31.70
CA GLU A 750 14.31 6.69 30.61
C GLU A 750 13.37 5.93 29.67
N ALA A 751 13.49 4.61 29.56
CA ALA A 751 12.57 3.76 28.81
C ALA A 751 11.11 3.83 29.33
N GLU A 752 10.91 4.02 30.64
CA GLU A 752 9.59 4.27 31.25
C GLU A 752 9.04 5.67 30.93
N GLY A 753 9.92 6.68 30.80
CA GLY A 753 9.56 8.04 30.41
C GLY A 753 9.15 8.16 28.93
N GLU A 754 9.93 7.54 28.03
CA GLU A 754 9.68 7.54 26.59
C GLU A 754 8.45 6.70 26.20
N THR A 755 8.19 5.55 26.85
CA THR A 755 6.95 4.80 26.61
C THR A 755 5.70 5.58 27.02
N THR A 756 5.82 6.47 28.02
CA THR A 756 4.73 7.33 28.46
C THR A 756 4.50 8.51 27.50
N GLN A 757 5.58 9.13 26.99
CA GLN A 757 5.50 10.17 25.95
C GLN A 757 5.07 9.64 24.58
N ASN A 758 5.53 8.45 24.17
CA ASN A 758 5.11 7.82 22.91
C ASN A 758 3.66 7.34 22.95
N LYS A 759 3.14 6.89 24.10
CA LYS A 759 1.70 6.67 24.28
C LYS A 759 0.89 7.96 24.22
N ALA A 760 1.42 9.07 24.75
CA ALA A 760 0.78 10.38 24.64
C ALA A 760 0.76 10.87 23.17
N ASN A 761 1.87 10.77 22.44
CA ASN A 761 1.96 11.16 21.03
C ASN A 761 1.14 10.24 20.10
N ALA A 762 1.08 8.93 20.36
CA ALA A 762 0.21 8.01 19.63
C ALA A 762 -1.29 8.27 19.89
N SER A 763 -1.65 8.79 21.08
CA SER A 763 -3.03 9.21 21.38
C SER A 763 -3.44 10.51 20.68
N ILE A 764 -2.47 11.39 20.38
CA ILE A 764 -2.66 12.65 19.65
C ILE A 764 -2.80 12.38 18.13
N SER A 765 -2.02 11.43 17.59
CA SER A 765 -2.09 11.01 16.17
C SER A 765 -3.45 10.36 15.79
N LYS A 766 -4.07 9.60 16.70
CA LYS A 766 -5.34 8.89 16.42
C LYS A 766 -6.60 9.77 16.32
N LYS A 767 -6.53 11.10 16.48
CA LYS A 767 -7.71 11.99 16.49
C LYS A 767 -7.98 12.82 15.23
N LYS A 768 -7.25 12.65 14.12
CA LYS A 768 -7.63 13.21 12.81
C LYS A 768 -8.26 12.14 11.89
N LYS A 769 -9.41 11.60 12.27
CA LYS A 769 -10.35 11.01 11.29
C LYS A 769 -11.04 12.18 10.57
N ARG A 770 -10.71 12.36 9.29
CA ARG A 770 -11.47 13.18 8.34
C ARG A 770 -12.95 12.78 8.42
N LYS A 771 -13.79 13.66 8.98
CA LYS A 771 -15.22 13.64 8.69
C LYS A 771 -15.35 14.11 7.24
N ARG A 772 -15.84 13.22 6.37
CA ARG A 772 -16.40 13.60 5.07
C ARG A 772 -17.59 14.52 5.34
N HIS A 773 -17.49 15.76 4.90
CA HIS A 773 -18.60 16.49 4.33
C HIS A 773 -18.23 16.79 2.89
#